data_AF-A0A7C6NQE6-F1
#
_entry.id   AF-A0A7C6NQE6-F1
#
_cell.length_a   1.000
_cell.length_b   1.000
_cell.length_c   1.000
_cell.angle_alpha   90.00
_cell.angle_beta   90.00
_cell.angle_gamma   90.00
#
_symmetry.space_group_name_H-M   'P 1'
#
loop_
_entity.id
_entity.type
_entity.pdbx_description
1 polymer ?
#
loop_
_entity_poly.entity_id
_entity_poly.type
_entity_poly.pdbx_seq_one_letter_code
_entity_poly.pdbx_strand_id
1 'polypeptide(L)'
;MVQESEPKRWVEEMVNQSNGPSGLLANEDAGSFDWGIMYNSVVAVRSEPLHAAEMVTQALLGTPVKLLEQRGDWRKVQLPDLYVGWVDGSLQPVSRERLDDYLTKSKLIVTANQATAFEEPDCRSLPMSDLVAGNILVFQASVDTFYRVCYPDGREAYVCKSDALPVDKWLVNVDLTGESIVKHALQLLGVPYLWGGTSTKGLDCSGLTKQVYLMHGIMLPRDASQQAMQGEPVDTGDNFSNARSGDLLFFVSKASGDNLVDRVTHVAIYMDDMRFIHASDHVRIGSFNPNDPLYDAFNANRYFLTKRFIRDGQTVNVETLISTGLLTGPIQETASISTQGEVAPRRVELSPQTAQPPIKRSNRSPGAMKLTWLPYELKLTHRFTLSGSSRTVTPAVLTRIEYDGLVGYGEASLPPYLGESPNSVIKFLKEVDLSAFRDPTGIEEIMTYVDGLSVHDTAAKASVDIALHDLTGKILDVSCHKLFGLDKSGVPNTTFTIGMDSEEVVRVKTWEAVGRFNILKVKVGGEDDRRLIRAIRSVTDLPLAVDANQGWSDWRKALDMILWMAEQGVVMVEQPLAKHALDDTARLTEASPIPIFADESLQRLGDLQRLKGVFSGVNIKLMKCTGMHEAWKMRELARLLEMKVMIGCMTETSCAISAAAQLSPGVDFADLDGALLIVNDCFEGARLEKGKIIPSDLPGIGALPVKELSFGR
;
A
#
# COMPACT_ATOMS: atom_id res chain seq x y z
N MET A 1 -7.22 39.48 20.35
CA MET A 1 -5.78 39.29 20.10
C MET A 1 -5.63 37.97 19.38
N VAL A 2 -5.34 38.08 18.09
CA VAL A 2 -5.06 36.98 17.17
C VAL A 2 -3.69 36.41 17.56
N GLN A 3 -3.59 35.09 17.68
CA GLN A 3 -2.30 34.41 17.67
C GLN A 3 -2.33 33.36 16.55
N GLU A 4 -1.74 33.75 15.43
CA GLU A 4 -1.28 32.90 14.34
C GLU A 4 -0.21 31.91 14.84
N SER A 5 -0.25 30.65 14.39
CA SER A 5 0.90 29.71 14.24
C SER A 5 0.33 28.29 14.02
N GLU A 6 0.68 27.47 13.03
CA GLU A 6 1.55 27.51 11.85
C GLU A 6 1.07 26.34 10.93
N PRO A 7 0.61 26.57 9.69
CA PRO A 7 0.34 25.48 8.74
C PRO A 7 1.61 24.94 8.05
N LYS A 8 2.80 25.43 8.43
CA LYS A 8 4.02 25.29 7.61
C LYS A 8 4.88 24.07 7.91
N ARG A 9 4.67 23.36 9.02
CA ARG A 9 5.56 22.26 9.43
C ARG A 9 5.20 20.87 8.88
N TRP A 10 4.00 20.72 8.32
CA TRP A 10 3.43 19.44 7.86
C TRP A 10 3.75 19.07 6.41
N VAL A 11 4.24 20.04 5.60
CA VAL A 11 4.53 19.81 4.17
C VAL A 11 5.99 19.40 3.95
N GLU A 12 6.91 19.78 4.86
CA GLU A 12 8.35 19.49 4.71
C GLU A 12 8.76 18.07 5.13
N GLU A 13 8.03 17.40 6.04
CA GLU A 13 8.39 16.03 6.49
C GLU A 13 7.91 14.92 5.52
N MET A 14 6.86 15.14 4.73
CA MET A 14 6.37 14.14 3.76
C MET A 14 7.23 14.05 2.49
N VAL A 15 7.98 15.10 2.17
CA VAL A 15 8.87 15.16 1.00
C VAL A 15 10.19 14.41 1.26
N ASN A 16 10.57 14.19 2.52
CA ASN A 16 11.85 13.55 2.87
C ASN A 16 11.79 12.02 3.05
N GLN A 17 10.61 11.40 3.03
CA GLN A 17 10.46 9.94 3.20
C GLN A 17 10.24 9.16 1.90
N SER A 18 10.14 9.84 0.76
CA SER A 18 10.09 9.22 -0.58
C SER A 18 11.48 8.88 -1.14
N ASN A 19 12.56 9.30 -0.48
CA ASN A 19 13.93 8.89 -0.80
C ASN A 19 14.43 7.83 0.18
N GLY A 20 14.02 6.57 -0.03
CA GLY A 20 14.61 5.41 0.65
C GLY A 20 16.09 5.20 0.30
N PRO A 21 16.89 4.62 1.20
CA PRO A 21 18.34 4.62 1.11
C PRO A 21 18.84 3.77 -0.06
N SER A 22 19.75 4.37 -0.83
CA SER A 22 20.62 3.71 -1.79
C SER A 22 21.40 2.56 -1.15
N GLY A 23 21.08 1.33 -1.56
CA GLY A 23 21.82 0.12 -1.21
C GLY A 23 21.72 -0.90 -2.34
N LEU A 24 22.47 -0.65 -3.42
CA LEU A 24 22.67 -1.57 -4.54
C LEU A 24 23.50 -2.79 -4.09
N LEU A 25 22.98 -3.99 -4.28
CA LEU A 25 23.81 -5.17 -4.51
C LEU A 25 23.46 -5.71 -5.90
N ALA A 26 24.42 -5.57 -6.81
CA ALA A 26 24.37 -6.12 -8.15
C ALA A 26 24.39 -7.65 -8.07
N ASN A 27 23.55 -8.30 -8.88
CA ASN A 27 23.68 -9.72 -9.17
C ASN A 27 24.13 -9.86 -10.63
N GLU A 28 25.26 -10.52 -10.80
CA GLU A 28 25.93 -10.77 -12.07
C GLU A 28 25.12 -11.78 -12.89
N ASP A 29 24.63 -11.32 -14.06
CA ASP A 29 24.20 -12.08 -15.26
C ASP A 29 22.88 -11.58 -15.90
N ALA A 30 22.77 -10.26 -16.10
CA ALA A 30 21.88 -9.68 -17.10
C ALA A 30 22.63 -8.54 -17.81
N GLY A 31 22.48 -8.43 -19.14
CA GLY A 31 23.09 -7.34 -19.91
C GLY A 31 22.81 -5.96 -19.27
N SER A 32 23.82 -5.08 -19.30
CA SER A 32 24.02 -3.84 -18.54
C SER A 32 22.97 -2.72 -18.71
N PHE A 33 21.68 -3.00 -18.52
CA PHE A 33 20.58 -2.05 -18.75
C PHE A 33 19.83 -1.75 -17.44
N ASP A 34 20.10 -0.57 -16.85
CA ASP A 34 19.44 -0.11 -15.61
C ASP A 34 18.10 0.61 -15.87
N TRP A 35 17.77 0.88 -17.13
CA TRP A 35 16.64 1.72 -17.53
C TRP A 35 15.87 1.12 -18.71
N GLY A 36 14.61 1.54 -18.87
CA GLY A 36 13.74 1.19 -19.98
C GLY A 36 12.94 2.40 -20.46
N ILE A 37 12.48 2.37 -21.70
CA ILE A 37 11.58 3.39 -22.26
C ILE A 37 10.38 2.70 -22.88
N MET A 38 9.17 3.10 -22.48
CA MET A 38 7.92 2.54 -23.02
C MET A 38 7.80 2.81 -24.51
N TYR A 39 7.57 1.79 -25.34
CA TYR A 39 7.44 1.97 -26.81
C TYR A 39 6.03 1.68 -27.36
N ASN A 40 5.09 1.26 -26.51
CA ASN A 40 3.67 1.15 -26.86
C ASN A 40 2.88 2.38 -26.38
N SER A 41 1.81 2.73 -27.11
CA SER A 41 0.93 3.89 -26.85
C SER A 41 0.51 3.99 -25.37
N VAL A 42 -0.02 2.89 -24.83
CA VAL A 42 -0.40 2.75 -23.42
C VAL A 42 0.05 1.37 -22.96
N VAL A 43 0.89 1.34 -21.94
CA VAL A 43 1.42 0.12 -21.33
C VAL A 43 0.70 -0.12 -20.02
N ALA A 44 0.04 -1.28 -19.90
CA ALA A 44 -0.55 -1.71 -18.64
C ALA A 44 0.58 -2.07 -17.66
N VAL A 45 0.61 -1.39 -16.52
CA VAL A 45 1.51 -1.71 -15.41
C VAL A 45 0.71 -2.54 -14.42
N ARG A 46 1.20 -3.74 -14.15
CA ARG A 46 0.47 -4.78 -13.41
C ARG A 46 1.06 -5.01 -12.03
N SER A 47 0.25 -5.51 -11.11
CA SER A 47 0.72 -5.92 -9.78
C SER A 47 1.71 -7.09 -9.86
N GLU A 48 1.59 -7.95 -10.87
CA GLU A 48 2.38 -9.18 -11.04
C GLU A 48 2.81 -9.41 -12.51
N PRO A 49 3.86 -10.22 -12.77
CA PRO A 49 4.41 -10.48 -14.11
C PRO A 49 3.56 -11.48 -14.92
N LEU A 50 2.27 -11.19 -15.10
CA LEU A 50 1.35 -12.00 -15.90
C LEU A 50 0.19 -11.16 -16.44
N HIS A 51 -0.27 -11.47 -17.66
CA HIS A 51 -1.28 -10.64 -18.36
C HIS A 51 -2.64 -10.58 -17.64
N ALA A 52 -2.96 -11.56 -16.79
CA ALA A 52 -4.21 -11.59 -16.04
C ALA A 52 -4.18 -10.79 -14.73
N ALA A 53 -3.01 -10.34 -14.28
CA ALA A 53 -2.87 -9.59 -13.03
C ALA A 53 -3.55 -8.23 -13.12
N GLU A 54 -3.97 -7.72 -11.97
CA GLU A 54 -4.57 -6.40 -11.85
C GLU A 54 -3.70 -5.34 -12.53
N MET A 55 -4.34 -4.49 -13.34
CA MET A 55 -3.70 -3.28 -13.84
C MET A 55 -3.77 -2.23 -12.75
N VAL A 56 -2.63 -1.92 -12.14
CA VAL A 56 -2.52 -0.98 -11.01
C VAL A 56 -2.34 0.45 -11.51
N THR A 57 -1.73 0.61 -12.69
CA THR A 57 -1.62 1.90 -13.40
C THR A 57 -1.36 1.66 -14.90
N GLN A 58 -1.27 2.74 -15.67
CA GLN A 58 -0.73 2.73 -17.03
C GLN A 58 0.50 3.64 -17.13
N ALA A 59 1.44 3.26 -17.99
CA ALA A 59 2.53 4.11 -18.45
C ALA A 59 2.30 4.49 -19.92
N LEU A 60 2.63 5.73 -20.28
CA LEU A 60 2.47 6.23 -21.65
C LEU A 60 3.74 6.01 -22.49
N LEU A 61 3.56 5.90 -23.80
CA LEU A 61 4.66 5.89 -24.77
C LEU A 61 5.69 6.99 -24.49
N GLY A 62 6.96 6.62 -24.54
CA GLY A 62 8.08 7.52 -24.34
C GLY A 62 8.45 7.77 -22.88
N THR A 63 7.68 7.23 -21.92
CA THR A 63 7.98 7.34 -20.48
C THR A 63 9.25 6.53 -20.15
N PRO A 64 10.31 7.16 -19.62
CA PRO A 64 11.45 6.45 -19.09
C PRO A 64 11.10 5.84 -17.73
N VAL A 65 11.60 4.63 -17.48
CA VAL A 65 11.39 3.88 -16.24
C VAL A 65 12.67 3.23 -15.77
N LYS A 66 12.83 3.10 -14.46
CA LYS A 66 13.94 2.36 -13.87
C LYS A 66 13.63 0.87 -13.89
N LEU A 67 14.56 0.04 -14.35
CA LEU A 67 14.41 -1.41 -14.29
C LEU A 67 14.87 -1.90 -12.92
N LEU A 68 14.01 -2.64 -12.22
CA LEU A 68 14.28 -3.14 -10.88
C LEU A 68 14.55 -4.65 -10.89
N GLU A 69 13.81 -5.39 -11.72
CA GLU A 69 13.85 -6.84 -11.75
C GLU A 69 13.38 -7.35 -13.12
N GLN A 70 13.83 -8.52 -13.57
CA GLN A 70 13.33 -9.20 -14.76
C GLN A 70 12.95 -10.65 -14.47
N ARG A 71 11.79 -11.09 -14.99
CA ARG A 71 11.30 -12.48 -14.92
C ARG A 71 10.74 -12.90 -16.28
N GLY A 72 11.52 -13.67 -17.03
CA GLY A 72 11.18 -13.98 -18.42
C GLY A 72 11.06 -12.70 -19.26
N ASP A 73 9.93 -12.53 -19.94
CA ASP A 73 9.62 -11.34 -20.74
C ASP A 73 9.08 -10.16 -19.91
N TRP A 74 8.85 -10.35 -18.61
CA TRP A 74 8.33 -9.33 -17.72
C TRP A 74 9.45 -8.59 -17.01
N ARG A 75 9.25 -7.28 -16.82
CA ARG A 75 10.17 -6.41 -16.10
C ARG A 75 9.42 -5.66 -15.02
N LYS A 76 9.97 -5.67 -13.80
CA LYS A 76 9.51 -4.80 -12.71
C LYS A 76 10.14 -3.44 -12.91
N VAL A 77 9.29 -2.42 -12.95
CA VAL A 77 9.67 -1.07 -13.28
C VAL A 77 9.21 -0.09 -12.22
N GLN A 78 9.97 0.99 -12.04
CA GLN A 78 9.55 2.17 -11.29
C GLN A 78 9.27 3.31 -12.28
N LEU A 79 8.06 3.84 -12.23
CA LEU A 79 7.62 4.99 -13.02
C LEU A 79 8.15 6.30 -12.41
N PRO A 80 8.09 7.42 -13.15
CA PRO A 80 8.58 8.72 -12.66
C PRO A 80 7.85 9.26 -11.43
N ASP A 81 6.59 8.89 -11.24
CA ASP A 81 5.81 9.20 -10.03
C ASP A 81 6.11 8.23 -8.87
N LEU A 82 7.23 7.50 -8.96
CA LEU A 82 7.72 6.49 -8.03
C LEU A 82 6.82 5.25 -7.92
N TYR A 83 5.78 5.13 -8.74
CA TYR A 83 4.89 3.97 -8.74
C TYR A 83 5.62 2.74 -9.29
N VAL A 84 5.46 1.58 -8.62
CA VAL A 84 6.16 0.34 -8.99
C VAL A 84 5.16 -0.71 -9.48
N GLY A 85 5.51 -1.41 -10.56
CA GLY A 85 4.75 -2.55 -11.03
C GLY A 85 5.46 -3.30 -12.14
N TRP A 86 4.79 -4.27 -12.75
CA TRP A 86 5.31 -5.13 -13.79
C TRP A 86 4.77 -4.74 -15.16
N VAL A 87 5.67 -4.72 -16.14
CA VAL A 87 5.32 -4.53 -17.55
C VAL A 87 5.88 -5.70 -18.35
N ASP A 88 5.19 -6.03 -19.43
CA ASP A 88 5.64 -7.06 -20.35
C ASP A 88 6.75 -6.53 -21.27
N GLY A 89 6.93 -7.17 -22.42
CA GLY A 89 7.90 -6.75 -23.43
C GLY A 89 7.75 -5.33 -23.96
N SER A 90 6.67 -4.59 -23.63
CA SER A 90 6.31 -3.25 -24.15
C SER A 90 7.26 -2.09 -23.80
N LEU A 91 8.48 -2.37 -23.37
CA LEU A 91 9.54 -1.38 -23.16
C LEU A 91 10.83 -1.79 -23.84
N GLN A 92 11.62 -0.79 -24.23
CA GLN A 92 12.95 -0.97 -24.77
C GLN A 92 13.96 -0.78 -23.64
N PRO A 93 14.71 -1.82 -23.20
CA PRO A 93 15.80 -1.65 -22.27
C PRO A 93 16.91 -0.78 -22.87
N VAL A 94 17.46 0.13 -22.07
CA VAL A 94 18.49 1.09 -22.48
C VAL A 94 19.54 1.24 -21.39
N SER A 95 20.78 1.51 -21.78
CA SER A 95 21.84 1.86 -20.83
C SER A 95 21.62 3.28 -20.32
N ARG A 96 22.32 3.66 -19.26
CA ARG A 96 22.27 5.04 -18.76
C ARG A 96 22.65 6.06 -19.86
N GLU A 97 23.72 5.80 -20.61
CA GLU A 97 24.16 6.64 -21.72
C GLU A 97 23.10 6.81 -22.80
N ARG A 98 22.41 5.71 -23.17
CA ARG A 98 21.32 5.76 -24.15
C ARG A 98 20.09 6.48 -23.62
N LEU A 99 19.81 6.38 -22.32
CA LEU A 99 18.75 7.17 -21.70
C LEU A 99 19.10 8.66 -21.75
N ASP A 100 20.33 9.04 -21.41
CA ASP A 100 20.76 10.44 -21.44
C ASP A 100 20.73 11.01 -22.88
N ASP A 101 21.15 10.24 -23.89
CA ASP A 101 20.96 10.58 -25.32
C ASP A 101 19.47 10.70 -25.68
N TYR A 102 18.65 9.76 -25.22
CA TYR A 102 17.21 9.84 -25.42
C TYR A 102 16.64 11.14 -24.83
N LEU A 103 16.94 11.50 -23.58
CA LEU A 103 16.38 12.67 -22.91
C LEU A 103 16.83 14.00 -23.53
N THR A 104 17.98 14.05 -24.20
CA THR A 104 18.49 15.29 -24.84
C THR A 104 17.91 15.56 -26.23
N LYS A 105 17.43 14.53 -26.93
CA LYS A 105 16.79 14.69 -28.25
C LYS A 105 15.51 15.51 -28.16
N SER A 106 15.21 16.31 -29.19
CA SER A 106 13.93 16.99 -29.32
C SER A 106 12.75 16.01 -29.26
N LYS A 107 11.66 16.43 -28.61
CA LYS A 107 10.49 15.59 -28.35
C LYS A 107 9.24 16.16 -29.01
N LEU A 108 8.36 15.25 -29.41
CA LEU A 108 7.00 15.53 -29.83
C LEU A 108 6.05 14.95 -28.76
N ILE A 109 5.11 15.75 -28.27
CA ILE A 109 4.04 15.30 -27.39
C ILE A 109 2.73 15.26 -28.18
N VAL A 110 1.99 14.16 -28.03
CA VAL A 110 0.65 14.00 -28.59
C VAL A 110 -0.33 14.80 -27.73
N THR A 111 -1.10 15.68 -28.35
CA THR A 111 -2.06 16.57 -27.69
C THR A 111 -3.50 16.18 -27.95
N ALA A 112 -3.78 15.44 -29.02
CA ALA A 112 -5.11 14.91 -29.27
C ALA A 112 -5.41 13.72 -28.34
N ASN A 113 -6.66 13.63 -27.86
CA ASN A 113 -7.10 12.52 -27.02
C ASN A 113 -6.94 11.16 -27.72
N GLN A 114 -7.05 11.12 -29.04
CA GLN A 114 -6.79 9.95 -29.87
C GLN A 114 -6.08 10.43 -31.14
N ALA A 115 -4.99 9.76 -31.48
CA ALA A 115 -4.21 10.03 -32.68
C ALA A 115 -3.71 8.71 -33.29
N THR A 116 -3.13 8.79 -34.48
CA THR A 116 -2.52 7.64 -35.16
C THR A 116 -1.18 8.05 -35.73
N ALA A 117 -0.16 7.22 -35.54
CA ALA A 117 1.08 7.32 -36.27
C ALA A 117 1.00 6.49 -37.55
N PHE A 118 1.57 6.98 -38.65
CA PHE A 118 1.52 6.37 -39.97
C PHE A 118 2.92 6.00 -40.48
N GLU A 119 3.02 4.99 -41.34
CA GLU A 119 4.29 4.59 -41.98
C GLU A 119 4.83 5.66 -42.94
N GLU A 120 3.96 6.36 -43.66
CA GLU A 120 4.26 7.46 -44.59
C GLU A 120 3.53 8.75 -44.17
N PRO A 121 3.93 9.95 -44.65
CA PRO A 121 3.25 11.23 -44.34
C PRO A 121 1.92 11.38 -45.12
N ASP A 122 1.05 10.37 -45.03
CA ASP A 122 -0.30 10.32 -45.60
C ASP A 122 -1.23 9.62 -44.60
N CYS A 123 -2.36 10.23 -44.24
CA CYS A 123 -3.32 9.65 -43.30
C CYS A 123 -4.04 8.41 -43.84
N ARG A 124 -3.85 8.09 -45.13
CA ARG A 124 -4.32 6.86 -45.78
C ARG A 124 -3.26 5.75 -45.79
N SER A 125 -2.04 6.04 -45.34
CA SER A 125 -0.98 5.06 -45.15
C SER A 125 -1.37 4.02 -44.10
N LEU A 126 -0.64 2.91 -44.07
CA LEU A 126 -0.76 1.94 -43.00
C LEU A 126 -0.49 2.60 -41.64
N PRO A 127 -1.33 2.31 -40.62
CA PRO A 127 -1.09 2.79 -39.27
C PRO A 127 0.07 2.01 -38.63
N MET A 128 0.99 2.74 -38.02
CA MET A 128 2.08 2.20 -37.21
C MET A 128 1.61 1.82 -35.81
N SER A 129 0.89 2.73 -35.15
CA SER A 129 0.16 2.47 -33.91
C SER A 129 -0.87 3.57 -33.66
N ASP A 130 -1.82 3.29 -32.77
CA ASP A 130 -2.58 4.36 -32.14
C ASP A 130 -1.67 5.19 -31.22
N LEU A 131 -2.14 6.38 -30.85
CA LEU A 131 -1.49 7.28 -29.90
C LEU A 131 -2.55 7.97 -29.05
N VAL A 132 -2.18 8.36 -27.83
CA VAL A 132 -3.04 9.10 -26.89
C VAL A 132 -2.38 10.36 -26.38
N ALA A 133 -3.17 11.30 -25.87
CA ALA A 133 -2.68 12.53 -25.26
C ALA A 133 -1.62 12.22 -24.19
N GLY A 134 -0.47 12.88 -24.26
CA GLY A 134 0.65 12.68 -23.35
C GLY A 134 1.67 11.62 -23.81
N ASN A 135 1.42 10.89 -24.90
CA ASN A 135 2.46 10.10 -25.56
C ASN A 135 3.60 10.98 -26.05
N ILE A 136 4.83 10.55 -25.82
CA ILE A 136 6.05 11.28 -26.17
C ILE A 136 6.88 10.46 -27.15
N LEU A 137 7.31 11.11 -28.22
CA LEU A 137 8.12 10.53 -29.30
C LEU A 137 9.34 11.41 -29.58
N VAL A 138 10.39 10.84 -30.16
CA VAL A 138 11.53 11.65 -30.63
C VAL A 138 11.11 12.40 -31.88
N PHE A 139 11.17 13.73 -31.84
CA PHE A 139 10.91 14.59 -32.99
C PHE A 139 12.14 14.60 -33.91
N GLN A 140 11.94 14.40 -35.23
CA GLN A 140 13.03 14.45 -36.20
C GLN A 140 12.87 15.59 -37.21
N ALA A 141 11.70 15.73 -37.83
CA ALA A 141 11.49 16.72 -38.89
C ALA A 141 10.02 17.09 -39.05
N SER A 142 9.77 18.26 -39.63
CA SER A 142 8.47 18.63 -40.18
C SER A 142 8.41 18.26 -41.66
N VAL A 143 7.39 17.52 -42.07
CA VAL A 143 7.15 17.12 -43.47
C VAL A 143 5.70 17.44 -43.80
N ASP A 144 5.47 18.49 -44.60
CA ASP A 144 4.12 18.96 -44.96
C ASP A 144 3.19 19.14 -43.75
N THR A 145 2.12 18.35 -43.66
CA THR A 145 1.14 18.34 -42.56
C THR A 145 1.48 17.33 -41.45
N PHE A 146 2.65 16.70 -41.50
CA PHE A 146 3.11 15.68 -40.56
C PHE A 146 4.41 16.10 -39.84
N TYR A 147 4.61 15.49 -38.68
CA TYR A 147 5.91 15.40 -38.03
C TYR A 147 6.46 14.00 -38.25
N ARG A 148 7.69 13.90 -38.73
CA ARG A 148 8.45 12.65 -38.72
C ARG A 148 9.00 12.43 -37.32
N VAL A 149 8.80 11.22 -36.81
CA VAL A 149 9.13 10.83 -35.43
C VAL A 149 9.81 9.46 -35.37
N CYS A 150 10.51 9.22 -34.28
CA CYS A 150 11.12 7.93 -33.96
C CYS A 150 10.62 7.41 -32.61
N TYR A 151 10.21 6.15 -32.59
CA TYR A 151 9.83 5.41 -31.39
C TYR A 151 11.08 5.00 -30.60
N PRO A 152 10.95 4.71 -29.29
CA PRO A 152 12.08 4.25 -28.49
C PRO A 152 12.70 2.93 -28.96
N ASP A 153 11.93 2.09 -29.67
CA ASP A 153 12.40 0.84 -30.29
C ASP A 153 13.00 1.03 -31.70
N GLY A 154 13.08 2.27 -32.18
CA GLY A 154 13.68 2.63 -33.47
C GLY A 154 12.72 2.65 -34.66
N ARG A 155 11.42 2.36 -34.47
CA ARG A 155 10.43 2.52 -35.55
C ARG A 155 10.32 3.99 -35.94
N GLU A 156 10.29 4.24 -37.23
CA GLU A 156 10.07 5.57 -37.82
C GLU A 156 8.61 5.71 -38.21
N ALA A 157 8.01 6.86 -37.94
CA ALA A 157 6.62 7.10 -38.30
C ALA A 157 6.33 8.59 -38.54
N TYR A 158 5.10 8.88 -38.95
CA TYR A 158 4.59 10.21 -39.19
C TYR A 158 3.33 10.46 -38.36
N VAL A 159 3.30 11.57 -37.61
CA VAL A 159 2.17 11.98 -36.78
C VAL A 159 1.61 13.29 -37.34
N CYS A 160 0.29 13.40 -37.47
CA CYS A 160 -0.36 14.62 -37.96
C CYS A 160 -0.01 15.83 -37.07
N LYS A 161 0.31 16.96 -37.68
CA LYS A 161 0.61 18.21 -36.95
C LYS A 161 -0.57 18.75 -36.14
N SER A 162 -1.80 18.35 -36.48
CA SER A 162 -3.01 18.69 -35.72
C SER A 162 -3.11 17.96 -34.39
N ASP A 163 -2.42 16.83 -34.25
CA ASP A 163 -2.64 15.89 -33.17
C ASP A 163 -1.52 15.91 -32.13
N ALA A 164 -0.44 16.65 -32.42
CA ALA A 164 0.76 16.67 -31.61
C ALA A 164 1.49 18.01 -31.75
N LEU A 165 2.35 18.33 -30.80
CA LEU A 165 3.18 19.52 -30.80
C LEU A 165 4.62 19.16 -30.39
N PRO A 166 5.64 19.83 -30.94
CA PRO A 166 6.96 19.84 -30.34
C PRO A 166 6.86 20.27 -28.87
N VAL A 167 7.57 19.59 -27.97
CA VAL A 167 7.41 19.77 -26.51
C VAL A 167 7.72 21.21 -26.08
N ASP A 168 8.72 21.85 -26.67
CA ASP A 168 9.05 23.27 -26.44
C ASP A 168 7.87 24.18 -26.79
N LYS A 169 7.20 23.94 -27.92
CA LYS A 169 6.00 24.67 -28.32
C LYS A 169 4.81 24.36 -27.43
N TRP A 170 4.65 23.11 -27.02
CA TRP A 170 3.57 22.73 -26.12
C TRP A 170 3.74 23.45 -24.77
N LEU A 171 4.93 23.39 -24.15
CA LEU A 171 5.22 24.03 -22.86
C LEU A 171 4.92 25.54 -22.85
N VAL A 172 5.28 26.24 -23.93
CA VAL A 172 4.97 27.68 -24.09
C VAL A 172 3.47 27.96 -24.23
N ASN A 173 2.71 27.01 -24.77
CA ASN A 173 1.26 27.12 -24.99
C ASN A 173 0.42 26.51 -23.87
N VAL A 174 1.03 25.95 -22.82
CA VAL A 174 0.29 25.47 -21.65
C VAL A 174 -0.31 26.68 -20.94
N ASP A 175 -1.63 26.77 -20.96
CA ASP A 175 -2.40 27.72 -20.18
C ASP A 175 -2.60 27.16 -18.76
N LEU A 176 -1.76 27.61 -17.83
CA LEU A 176 -1.83 27.22 -16.41
C LEU A 176 -2.93 28.00 -15.68
N THR A 177 -4.17 27.78 -16.07
CA THR A 177 -5.36 28.34 -15.42
C THR A 177 -6.34 27.25 -15.03
N GLY A 178 -7.16 27.56 -14.04
CA GLY A 178 -8.22 26.67 -13.58
C GLY A 178 -9.26 26.37 -14.66
N GLU A 179 -9.57 27.39 -15.45
CA GLU A 179 -10.49 27.33 -16.59
C GLU A 179 -9.94 26.42 -17.69
N SER A 180 -8.63 26.46 -17.96
CA SER A 180 -7.97 25.56 -18.91
C SER A 180 -8.01 24.10 -18.45
N ILE A 181 -7.77 23.84 -17.17
CA ILE A 181 -7.90 22.50 -16.57
C ILE A 181 -9.32 21.96 -16.77
N VAL A 182 -10.35 22.77 -16.45
CA VAL A 182 -11.75 22.40 -16.62
C VAL A 182 -12.08 22.16 -18.09
N LYS A 183 -11.66 23.06 -18.97
CA LYS A 183 -11.87 22.95 -20.42
C LYS A 183 -11.29 21.65 -20.97
N HIS A 184 -10.10 21.24 -20.53
CA HIS A 184 -9.50 19.97 -20.93
C HIS A 184 -10.29 18.79 -20.35
N ALA A 185 -10.64 18.81 -19.06
CA ALA A 185 -11.43 17.75 -18.44
C ALA A 185 -12.80 17.54 -19.13
N LEU A 186 -13.43 18.62 -19.61
CA LEU A 186 -14.68 18.55 -20.37
C LEU A 186 -14.52 17.81 -21.72
N GLN A 187 -13.34 17.82 -22.33
CA GLN A 187 -13.07 17.06 -23.57
C GLN A 187 -12.99 15.55 -23.33
N LEU A 188 -12.91 15.12 -22.07
CA LEU A 188 -12.86 13.73 -21.66
C LEU A 188 -14.23 13.20 -21.23
N LEU A 189 -15.29 14.01 -21.25
CA LEU A 189 -16.65 13.54 -20.93
C LEU A 189 -17.02 12.32 -21.78
N GLY A 190 -17.57 11.30 -21.13
CA GLY A 190 -17.94 10.04 -21.77
C GLY A 190 -16.82 9.01 -21.87
N VAL A 191 -15.55 9.36 -21.56
CA VAL A 191 -14.46 8.37 -21.50
C VAL A 191 -14.83 7.32 -20.44
N PRO A 192 -14.82 6.01 -20.77
CA PRO A 192 -15.22 4.96 -19.84
C PRO A 192 -14.32 4.90 -18.61
N TYR A 193 -14.91 4.51 -17.48
CA TYR A 193 -14.14 4.21 -16.29
C TYR A 193 -13.32 2.94 -16.48
N LEU A 194 -12.02 3.02 -16.18
CA LEU A 194 -11.11 1.88 -16.21
C LEU A 194 -10.26 1.93 -14.95
N TRP A 195 -10.42 0.93 -14.08
CA TRP A 195 -9.56 0.78 -12.91
C TRP A 195 -8.10 0.65 -13.33
N GLY A 196 -7.19 1.40 -12.70
CA GLY A 196 -5.79 1.47 -13.14
C GLY A 196 -5.56 2.44 -14.30
N GLY A 197 -6.62 3.00 -14.89
CA GLY A 197 -6.57 3.76 -16.12
C GLY A 197 -6.09 5.19 -15.91
N THR A 198 -5.05 5.60 -16.63
CA THR A 198 -4.47 6.96 -16.55
C THR A 198 -4.34 7.60 -17.93
N SER A 199 -5.03 7.06 -18.95
CA SER A 199 -4.98 7.53 -20.33
C SER A 199 -6.38 7.77 -20.91
N THR A 200 -6.46 8.47 -22.04
CA THR A 200 -7.73 8.76 -22.73
C THR A 200 -8.45 7.52 -23.28
N LYS A 201 -7.85 6.32 -23.19
CA LYS A 201 -8.52 5.04 -23.50
C LYS A 201 -9.42 4.55 -22.35
N GLY A 202 -9.24 5.07 -21.15
CA GLY A 202 -10.01 4.72 -19.96
C GLY A 202 -9.36 5.31 -18.72
N LEU A 203 -10.18 5.92 -17.86
CA LEU A 203 -9.71 6.70 -16.73
C LEU A 203 -10.41 6.25 -15.46
N ASP A 204 -9.67 6.03 -14.38
CA ASP A 204 -10.26 6.08 -13.05
C ASP A 204 -10.22 7.52 -12.49
N CYS A 205 -10.66 7.70 -11.25
CA CYS A 205 -10.84 9.03 -10.66
C CYS A 205 -9.53 9.80 -10.55
N SER A 206 -8.47 9.19 -10.02
CA SER A 206 -7.15 9.80 -9.92
C SER A 206 -6.38 9.77 -11.23
N GLY A 207 -6.70 8.84 -12.13
CA GLY A 207 -6.22 8.82 -13.50
C GLY A 207 -6.72 9.99 -14.33
N LEU A 208 -7.98 10.39 -14.18
CA LEU A 208 -8.56 11.58 -14.82
C LEU A 208 -7.78 12.84 -14.44
N THR A 209 -7.60 13.08 -13.14
CA THR A 209 -6.87 14.25 -12.65
C THR A 209 -5.42 14.18 -13.11
N LYS A 210 -4.75 13.03 -12.96
CA LYS A 210 -3.37 12.82 -13.42
C LYS A 210 -3.21 13.13 -14.91
N GLN A 211 -4.10 12.65 -15.78
CA GLN A 211 -4.04 12.87 -17.22
C GLN A 211 -4.27 14.34 -17.58
N VAL A 212 -5.29 14.98 -17.00
CA VAL A 212 -5.59 16.41 -17.27
C VAL A 212 -4.43 17.29 -16.84
N TYR A 213 -3.90 17.06 -15.64
CA TYR A 213 -2.79 17.83 -15.10
C TYR A 213 -1.46 17.56 -15.81
N LEU A 214 -1.21 16.32 -16.25
CA LEU A 214 -0.06 15.96 -17.10
C LEU A 214 -0.03 16.82 -18.37
N MET A 215 -1.19 17.00 -19.01
CA MET A 215 -1.33 17.84 -20.20
C MET A 215 -1.20 19.34 -19.94
N HIS A 216 -1.06 19.72 -18.67
CA HIS A 216 -0.69 21.06 -18.21
C HIS A 216 0.72 21.08 -17.59
N GLY A 217 1.54 20.07 -17.86
CA GLY A 217 2.93 20.00 -17.38
C GLY A 217 3.08 19.68 -15.89
N ILE A 218 1.99 19.31 -15.20
CA ILE A 218 1.97 19.00 -13.77
C ILE A 218 1.93 17.49 -13.57
N MET A 219 2.85 16.95 -12.77
CA MET A 219 2.92 15.52 -12.51
C MET A 219 2.28 15.19 -11.16
N LEU A 220 1.03 14.71 -11.22
CA LEU A 220 0.33 14.23 -10.03
C LEU A 220 0.70 12.77 -9.69
N PRO A 221 0.75 12.41 -8.39
CA PRO A 221 0.81 11.02 -7.94
C PRO A 221 -0.34 10.17 -8.48
N ARG A 222 -0.15 8.85 -8.49
CA ARG A 222 -1.12 7.91 -9.04
C ARG A 222 -2.43 7.85 -8.24
N ASP A 223 -2.34 7.84 -6.90
CA ASP A 223 -3.50 7.59 -6.05
C ASP A 223 -4.18 8.89 -5.57
N ALA A 224 -5.51 8.88 -5.48
CA ALA A 224 -6.29 10.03 -4.99
C ALA A 224 -5.86 10.46 -3.58
N SER A 225 -5.53 9.50 -2.72
CA SER A 225 -4.99 9.76 -1.39
C SER A 225 -3.66 10.51 -1.44
N GLN A 226 -2.76 10.14 -2.36
CA GLN A 226 -1.48 10.81 -2.55
C GLN A 226 -1.63 12.21 -3.15
N GLN A 227 -2.54 12.38 -4.10
CA GLN A 227 -2.89 13.69 -4.65
C GLN A 227 -3.41 14.64 -3.56
N ALA A 228 -4.19 14.15 -2.59
CA ALA A 228 -4.70 14.96 -1.48
C ALA A 228 -3.58 15.51 -0.56
N MET A 229 -2.38 14.91 -0.60
CA MET A 229 -1.22 15.33 0.19
C MET A 229 -0.45 16.48 -0.47
N GLN A 230 -0.74 16.78 -1.74
CA GLN A 230 -0.11 17.87 -2.50
C GLN A 230 -1.05 19.08 -2.64
N GLY A 231 -0.53 20.17 -3.21
CA GLY A 231 -1.27 21.42 -3.41
C GLY A 231 -1.56 22.19 -2.12
N GLU A 232 -2.13 23.38 -2.27
CA GLU A 232 -2.55 24.23 -1.15
C GLU A 232 -3.98 23.90 -0.71
N PRO A 233 -4.28 23.81 0.60
CA PRO A 233 -5.65 23.67 1.07
C PRO A 233 -6.49 24.90 0.73
N VAL A 234 -7.73 24.69 0.32
CA VAL A 234 -8.72 25.75 0.06
C VAL A 234 -9.86 25.64 1.06
N ASP A 235 -10.07 26.69 1.85
CA ASP A 235 -11.34 26.90 2.54
C ASP A 235 -12.38 27.33 1.51
N THR A 236 -13.32 26.44 1.21
CA THR A 236 -14.30 26.64 0.15
C THR A 236 -15.39 27.65 0.50
N GLY A 237 -15.54 28.03 1.77
CA GLY A 237 -16.63 28.87 2.24
C GLY A 237 -18.02 28.27 1.99
N ASP A 238 -19.06 29.07 2.22
CA ASP A 238 -20.44 28.66 1.94
C ASP A 238 -20.63 28.39 0.45
N ASN A 239 -21.27 27.26 0.11
CA ASN A 239 -21.59 26.84 -1.25
C ASN A 239 -20.42 26.94 -2.25
N PHE A 240 -19.20 26.64 -1.79
CA PHE A 240 -17.99 26.67 -2.61
C PHE A 240 -17.63 28.07 -3.17
N SER A 241 -18.07 29.15 -2.53
CA SER A 241 -17.82 30.54 -2.96
C SER A 241 -16.33 30.90 -3.13
N ASN A 242 -15.42 30.22 -2.45
CA ASN A 242 -13.97 30.44 -2.55
C ASN A 242 -13.23 29.37 -3.39
N ALA A 243 -13.92 28.32 -3.82
CA ALA A 243 -13.37 27.34 -4.75
C ALA A 243 -13.23 27.98 -6.14
N ARG A 244 -12.20 27.56 -6.87
CA ARG A 244 -11.93 28.04 -8.22
C ARG A 244 -11.90 26.86 -9.17
N SER A 245 -12.25 27.12 -10.43
CA SER A 245 -12.11 26.13 -11.49
C SER A 245 -10.74 25.47 -11.43
N GLY A 246 -10.70 24.17 -11.68
CA GLY A 246 -9.47 23.39 -11.64
C GLY A 246 -9.08 22.88 -10.25
N ASP A 247 -9.54 23.47 -9.14
CA ASP A 247 -9.26 22.94 -7.80
C ASP A 247 -9.67 21.46 -7.71
N LEU A 248 -8.87 20.62 -7.03
CA LEU A 248 -9.19 19.21 -6.84
C LEU A 248 -10.04 19.01 -5.58
N LEU A 249 -11.18 18.37 -5.74
CA LEU A 249 -12.09 17.97 -4.67
C LEU A 249 -11.80 16.54 -4.29
N PHE A 250 -11.61 16.29 -3.00
CA PHE A 250 -11.37 14.97 -2.47
C PHE A 250 -12.58 14.51 -1.67
N PHE A 251 -12.95 13.26 -1.90
CA PHE A 251 -14.12 12.65 -1.30
C PHE A 251 -13.67 11.46 -0.47
N VAL A 252 -14.27 11.35 0.69
CA VAL A 252 -13.97 10.31 1.65
C VAL A 252 -15.04 9.25 1.64
N SER A 253 -14.64 8.01 1.90
CA SER A 253 -15.57 7.10 2.52
C SER A 253 -15.68 7.56 3.97
N LYS A 254 -16.85 8.11 4.34
CA LYS A 254 -17.08 8.59 5.70
C LYS A 254 -16.85 7.45 6.68
N ALA A 255 -16.29 7.81 7.83
CA ALA A 255 -16.26 6.96 9.00
C ALA A 255 -17.67 6.42 9.27
N SER A 256 -17.86 5.13 8.99
CA SER A 256 -19.11 4.42 9.23
C SER A 256 -18.75 2.96 9.50
N GLY A 257 -19.43 2.33 10.45
CA GLY A 257 -18.93 1.08 11.02
C GLY A 257 -17.57 1.32 11.69
N ASP A 258 -16.55 0.51 11.35
CA ASP A 258 -15.25 0.52 12.02
C ASP A 258 -14.15 1.33 11.29
N ASN A 259 -14.46 2.05 10.20
CA ASN A 259 -13.54 3.07 9.68
C ASN A 259 -13.51 4.27 10.65
N LEU A 260 -12.53 4.29 11.56
CA LEU A 260 -12.34 5.35 12.57
C LEU A 260 -11.88 6.69 11.97
N VAL A 261 -11.52 6.71 10.69
CA VAL A 261 -10.98 7.88 10.00
C VAL A 261 -11.50 7.91 8.58
N ASP A 262 -11.85 9.11 8.13
CA ASP A 262 -12.25 9.35 6.75
C ASP A 262 -11.09 9.04 5.80
N ARG A 263 -11.31 8.12 4.84
CA ARG A 263 -10.30 7.78 3.82
C ARG A 263 -10.65 8.41 2.49
N VAL A 264 -9.70 9.18 1.92
CA VAL A 264 -9.82 9.68 0.55
C VAL A 264 -9.86 8.49 -0.41
N THR A 265 -10.99 8.34 -1.08
CA THR A 265 -11.30 7.20 -1.96
C THR A 265 -11.64 7.64 -3.37
N HIS A 266 -11.86 8.93 -3.57
CA HIS A 266 -12.27 9.49 -4.83
C HIS A 266 -11.81 10.95 -4.96
N VAL A 267 -11.59 11.40 -6.19
CA VAL A 267 -11.15 12.76 -6.51
C VAL A 267 -11.92 13.28 -7.73
N ALA A 268 -12.17 14.58 -7.77
CA ALA A 268 -12.82 15.29 -8.87
C ALA A 268 -12.15 16.65 -9.13
N ILE A 269 -12.43 17.24 -10.27
CA ILE A 269 -12.01 18.59 -10.66
C ILE A 269 -13.19 19.54 -10.46
N TYR A 270 -13.06 20.54 -9.61
CA TYR A 270 -14.06 21.59 -9.42
C TYR A 270 -14.18 22.45 -10.69
N MET A 271 -15.41 22.82 -11.05
CA MET A 271 -15.70 23.72 -12.17
C MET A 271 -16.14 25.10 -11.67
N ASP A 272 -17.45 25.32 -11.63
CA ASP A 272 -18.17 26.52 -11.24
C ASP A 272 -19.56 26.07 -10.73
N ASP A 273 -20.34 26.99 -10.14
CA ASP A 273 -21.73 26.74 -9.74
C ASP A 273 -21.95 25.44 -8.95
N MET A 274 -20.98 25.09 -8.09
CA MET A 274 -20.99 23.87 -7.28
C MET A 274 -20.94 22.56 -8.10
N ARG A 275 -20.49 22.61 -9.35
CA ARG A 275 -20.29 21.45 -10.23
C ARG A 275 -18.84 20.98 -10.25
N PHE A 276 -18.68 19.71 -10.57
CA PHE A 276 -17.37 19.06 -10.66
C PHE A 276 -17.35 17.95 -11.70
N ILE A 277 -16.16 17.67 -12.24
CA ILE A 277 -15.92 16.61 -13.24
C ILE A 277 -15.19 15.46 -12.56
N HIS A 278 -15.69 14.25 -12.72
CA HIS A 278 -15.07 13.06 -12.14
C HIS A 278 -15.33 11.81 -12.97
N ALA A 279 -14.59 10.73 -12.71
CA ALA A 279 -14.80 9.41 -13.31
C ALA A 279 -15.37 8.43 -12.27
N SER A 280 -16.54 7.83 -12.52
CA SER A 280 -17.14 6.80 -11.65
C SER A 280 -17.65 5.56 -12.39
N ASP A 281 -17.96 5.74 -13.66
CA ASP A 281 -18.54 4.77 -14.59
C ASP A 281 -18.15 5.18 -16.02
N HIS A 282 -18.20 6.50 -16.26
CA HIS A 282 -17.47 7.24 -17.27
C HIS A 282 -17.10 8.60 -16.66
N VAL A 283 -16.34 9.42 -17.40
CA VAL A 283 -16.10 10.81 -17.01
C VAL A 283 -17.39 11.60 -17.20
N ARG A 284 -17.90 12.20 -16.12
CA ARG A 284 -19.17 12.94 -16.10
C ARG A 284 -19.11 14.15 -15.17
N ILE A 285 -20.13 14.99 -15.27
CA ILE A 285 -20.34 16.13 -14.39
C ILE A 285 -21.28 15.71 -13.24
N GLY A 286 -20.89 16.03 -12.01
CA GLY A 286 -21.74 16.00 -10.82
C GLY A 286 -21.94 17.41 -10.27
N SER A 287 -22.95 17.57 -9.42
CA SER A 287 -23.26 18.83 -8.74
C SER A 287 -23.50 18.61 -7.25
N PHE A 288 -23.07 19.57 -6.41
CA PHE A 288 -23.44 19.63 -5.00
C PHE A 288 -24.80 20.30 -4.76
N ASN A 289 -25.38 20.96 -5.77
CA ASN A 289 -26.65 21.67 -5.64
C ASN A 289 -27.84 20.71 -5.79
N PRO A 290 -28.70 20.51 -4.77
CA PRO A 290 -29.84 19.58 -4.83
C PRO A 290 -30.90 19.93 -5.89
N ASN A 291 -30.92 21.18 -6.37
CA ASN A 291 -31.85 21.64 -7.41
C ASN A 291 -31.28 21.52 -8.82
N ASP A 292 -30.02 21.11 -8.97
CA ASP A 292 -29.40 20.88 -10.26
C ASP A 292 -29.79 19.49 -10.80
N PRO A 293 -30.20 19.34 -12.07
CA PRO A 293 -30.42 18.04 -12.68
C PRO A 293 -29.23 17.08 -12.60
N LEU A 294 -28.02 17.60 -12.40
CA LEU A 294 -26.77 16.84 -12.26
C LEU A 294 -26.40 16.57 -10.79
N TYR A 295 -27.33 16.75 -9.84
CA TYR A 295 -27.07 16.55 -8.42
C TYR A 295 -26.54 15.14 -8.14
N ASP A 296 -25.32 15.07 -7.62
CA ASP A 296 -24.67 13.83 -7.23
C ASP A 296 -24.75 13.69 -5.71
N ALA A 297 -25.89 13.20 -5.23
CA ALA A 297 -26.11 13.01 -3.80
C ALA A 297 -25.06 12.12 -3.13
N PHE A 298 -24.50 11.15 -3.88
CA PHE A 298 -23.51 10.22 -3.35
C PHE A 298 -22.19 10.94 -3.01
N ASN A 299 -21.66 11.69 -3.97
CA ASN A 299 -20.42 12.46 -3.78
C ASN A 299 -20.65 13.70 -2.92
N ALA A 300 -21.82 14.35 -3.00
CA ALA A 300 -22.15 15.49 -2.15
C ALA A 300 -22.10 15.14 -0.66
N ASN A 301 -22.57 13.95 -0.30
CA ASN A 301 -22.53 13.45 1.07
C ASN A 301 -21.13 12.98 1.53
N ARG A 302 -20.14 12.97 0.64
CA ARG A 302 -18.79 12.41 0.87
C ARG A 302 -17.66 13.41 0.66
N TYR A 303 -17.98 14.66 0.31
CA TYR A 303 -16.97 15.70 0.18
C TYR A 303 -16.18 15.89 1.48
N PHE A 304 -14.86 16.03 1.36
CA PHE A 304 -13.95 16.14 2.48
C PHE A 304 -13.13 17.42 2.46
N LEU A 305 -12.31 17.61 1.43
CA LEU A 305 -11.45 18.79 1.32
C LEU A 305 -11.22 19.17 -0.14
N THR A 306 -10.72 20.39 -0.33
CA THR A 306 -10.31 20.93 -1.63
C THR A 306 -8.84 21.31 -1.60
N LYS A 307 -8.10 20.98 -2.67
CA LYS A 307 -6.71 21.41 -2.89
C LYS A 307 -6.58 22.20 -4.17
N ARG A 308 -5.77 23.26 -4.13
CA ARG A 308 -5.40 24.10 -5.27
C ARG A 308 -3.98 23.80 -5.71
N PHE A 309 -3.81 23.58 -7.00
CA PHE A 309 -2.53 23.26 -7.63
C PHE A 309 -2.02 24.38 -8.53
N ILE A 310 -2.89 25.33 -8.88
CA ILE A 310 -2.59 26.45 -9.76
C ILE A 310 -3.02 27.75 -9.08
N ARG A 311 -2.10 28.71 -8.99
CA ARG A 311 -2.37 30.07 -8.49
C ARG A 311 -1.63 31.07 -9.36
N ASP A 312 -2.36 32.05 -9.88
CA ASP A 312 -1.82 33.18 -10.66
C ASP A 312 -0.90 32.74 -11.82
N GLY A 313 -1.29 31.68 -12.54
CA GLY A 313 -0.52 31.14 -13.68
C GLY A 313 0.66 30.25 -13.30
N GLN A 314 0.81 29.90 -12.01
CA GLN A 314 1.92 29.10 -11.51
C GLN A 314 1.45 27.86 -10.74
N THR A 315 2.27 26.81 -10.78
CA THR A 315 2.05 25.58 -10.01
C THR A 315 2.39 25.79 -8.54
N VAL A 316 1.67 25.14 -7.62
CA VAL A 316 1.93 25.26 -6.18
C VAL A 316 2.01 23.89 -5.50
N ASN A 317 3.09 23.66 -4.75
CA ASN A 317 3.35 22.43 -3.96
C ASN A 317 3.11 21.13 -4.75
N VAL A 318 3.64 21.07 -5.98
CA VAL A 318 3.54 19.94 -6.89
C VAL A 318 4.72 19.94 -7.87
N GLU A 319 5.15 18.76 -8.30
CA GLU A 319 6.21 18.62 -9.31
C GLU A 319 5.70 18.90 -10.73
N THR A 320 6.59 19.43 -11.57
CA THR A 320 6.36 19.64 -13.00
C THR A 320 7.15 18.63 -13.84
N LEU A 321 6.71 18.38 -15.07
CA LEU A 321 7.45 17.51 -15.99
C LEU A 321 8.85 18.05 -16.35
N ILE A 322 9.06 19.35 -16.21
CA ILE A 322 10.36 19.99 -16.40
C ILE A 322 11.28 19.64 -15.21
N SER A 323 10.80 19.81 -13.97
CA SER A 323 11.59 19.53 -12.77
C SER A 323 11.99 18.06 -12.64
N THR A 324 11.26 17.14 -13.27
CA THR A 324 11.53 15.69 -13.21
C THR A 324 12.53 15.23 -14.29
N GLY A 325 12.89 16.10 -15.24
CA GLY A 325 13.78 15.77 -16.35
C GLY A 325 13.20 14.77 -17.36
N LEU A 326 11.88 14.55 -17.36
CA LEU A 326 11.22 13.57 -18.22
C LEU A 326 11.09 14.00 -19.68
N LEU A 327 11.09 15.30 -19.93
CA LEU A 327 10.92 15.89 -21.26
C LEU A 327 12.23 16.34 -21.90
N THR A 328 13.23 16.58 -21.06
CA THR A 328 14.51 17.20 -21.42
C THR A 328 15.55 16.71 -20.41
N GLY A 329 16.77 16.40 -20.87
CA GLY A 329 17.93 16.25 -19.97
C GLY A 329 18.11 17.49 -19.09
N PRO A 330 18.92 17.44 -18.02
CA PRO A 330 19.03 18.54 -17.05
C PRO A 330 19.20 19.90 -17.75
N ILE A 331 18.16 20.75 -17.64
CA ILE A 331 18.12 22.06 -18.29
C ILE A 331 18.96 23.04 -17.48
N GLN A 332 19.98 23.63 -18.11
CA GLN A 332 20.52 24.92 -17.71
C GLN A 332 19.53 26.02 -18.14
N GLU A 333 19.08 26.86 -17.21
CA GLU A 333 18.10 27.93 -17.41
C GLU A 333 18.42 28.81 -18.64
N THR A 334 17.46 29.05 -19.53
CA THR A 334 16.96 30.40 -19.90
C THR A 334 15.96 30.43 -21.08
N ALA A 335 15.02 31.38 -20.94
CA ALA A 335 14.33 32.21 -21.94
C ALA A 335 13.05 31.73 -22.66
N SER A 336 12.04 32.58 -22.51
CA SER A 336 10.66 32.61 -23.04
C SER A 336 10.56 33.04 -24.51
N ILE A 337 9.41 32.78 -25.18
CA ILE A 337 8.65 33.74 -26.03
C ILE A 337 7.41 33.09 -26.68
N SER A 338 6.46 33.98 -26.97
CA SER A 338 5.01 33.97 -27.18
C SER A 338 4.35 33.30 -28.41
N THR A 339 3.04 33.12 -28.22
CA THR A 339 1.91 32.62 -29.03
C THR A 339 1.59 33.37 -30.34
N GLN A 340 0.90 32.68 -31.28
CA GLN A 340 -0.41 33.07 -31.85
C GLN A 340 -0.82 32.26 -33.10
N GLY A 341 -2.12 31.93 -33.21
CA GLY A 341 -2.82 31.77 -34.50
C GLY A 341 -3.77 30.57 -34.63
N GLU A 342 -5.04 30.76 -34.28
CA GLU A 342 -6.19 29.84 -34.48
C GLU A 342 -6.61 29.70 -35.96
N VAL A 343 -7.31 28.60 -36.33
CA VAL A 343 -8.68 28.61 -36.91
C VAL A 343 -9.16 27.17 -37.23
N ALA A 344 -10.46 26.98 -37.01
CA ALA A 344 -11.26 25.76 -36.84
C ALA A 344 -11.75 25.05 -38.15
N PRO A 345 -12.37 23.85 -38.05
CA PRO A 345 -12.29 22.77 -39.05
C PRO A 345 -13.59 22.51 -39.83
N ARG A 346 -13.52 21.61 -40.84
CA ARG A 346 -14.72 20.94 -41.38
C ARG A 346 -14.53 19.44 -41.61
N ARG A 347 -15.60 18.75 -41.24
CA ARG A 347 -15.83 17.33 -40.94
C ARG A 347 -16.33 16.57 -42.17
N VAL A 348 -15.89 15.32 -42.38
CA VAL A 348 -16.63 14.33 -43.18
C VAL A 348 -16.45 12.94 -42.55
N GLU A 349 -17.59 12.33 -42.21
CA GLU A 349 -17.78 10.98 -41.69
C GLU A 349 -17.61 9.92 -42.79
N LEU A 350 -17.33 8.65 -42.41
CA LEU A 350 -18.02 7.44 -42.93
C LEU A 350 -17.52 6.15 -42.25
N SER A 351 -18.41 5.58 -41.43
CA SER A 351 -18.96 4.21 -41.39
C SER A 351 -18.13 2.92 -41.61
N PRO A 352 -18.54 1.78 -41.00
CA PRO A 352 -17.66 0.71 -40.52
C PRO A 352 -17.90 -0.69 -41.17
N GLN A 353 -16.93 -1.61 -41.06
CA GLN A 353 -17.11 -3.07 -41.27
C GLN A 353 -16.17 -3.87 -40.34
N THR A 354 -16.70 -4.46 -39.26
CA THR A 354 -17.14 -5.88 -39.02
C THR A 354 -16.02 -6.92 -38.83
N ALA A 355 -16.00 -7.48 -37.62
CA ALA A 355 -15.08 -8.49 -37.08
C ALA A 355 -15.68 -9.91 -37.05
N GLN A 356 -14.83 -10.91 -36.76
CA GLN A 356 -15.21 -12.29 -36.40
C GLN A 356 -14.29 -12.89 -35.30
N PRO A 357 -14.73 -13.95 -34.57
CA PRO A 357 -14.76 -13.96 -33.09
C PRO A 357 -13.81 -14.97 -32.38
N PRO A 358 -13.70 -14.96 -31.03
CA PRO A 358 -12.85 -15.89 -30.27
C PRO A 358 -13.60 -17.05 -29.58
N ILE A 359 -12.80 -18.02 -29.10
CA ILE A 359 -13.16 -19.38 -28.63
C ILE A 359 -13.54 -19.42 -27.12
N LYS A 360 -14.43 -20.36 -26.77
CA LYS A 360 -15.22 -20.49 -25.51
C LYS A 360 -14.45 -20.87 -24.22
N ARG A 361 -14.82 -20.22 -23.10
CA ARG A 361 -14.59 -20.67 -21.70
C ARG A 361 -15.79 -21.50 -21.19
N SER A 362 -15.55 -22.44 -20.28
CA SER A 362 -16.56 -23.39 -19.76
C SER A 362 -17.56 -22.75 -18.80
N ASN A 363 -18.85 -23.04 -19.00
CA ASN A 363 -19.96 -22.67 -18.12
C ASN A 363 -19.93 -23.44 -16.79
N ARG A 364 -19.47 -22.82 -15.71
CA ARG A 364 -19.93 -23.14 -14.34
C ARG A 364 -20.31 -21.84 -13.64
N SER A 365 -21.44 -21.87 -12.95
CA SER A 365 -21.92 -20.78 -12.10
C SER A 365 -20.90 -20.52 -10.98
N PRO A 366 -20.52 -19.26 -10.66
CA PRO A 366 -19.59 -18.99 -9.55
C PRO A 366 -20.15 -19.50 -8.22
N GLY A 367 -19.38 -20.30 -7.48
CA GLY A 367 -19.73 -20.74 -6.13
C GLY A 367 -19.85 -19.58 -5.15
N ALA A 368 -20.57 -19.77 -4.04
CA ALA A 368 -20.62 -18.81 -2.93
C ALA A 368 -19.62 -19.24 -1.85
N MET A 369 -18.94 -18.28 -1.21
CA MET A 369 -18.04 -18.58 -0.08
C MET A 369 -18.81 -19.15 1.10
N LYS A 370 -18.29 -20.22 1.70
CA LYS A 370 -18.90 -20.89 2.86
C LYS A 370 -17.97 -20.82 4.07
N LEU A 371 -18.33 -19.96 5.02
CA LEU A 371 -17.68 -19.85 6.33
C LEU A 371 -18.20 -20.92 7.31
N THR A 372 -17.27 -21.61 7.96
CA THR A 372 -17.46 -22.60 9.04
C THR A 372 -16.38 -22.43 10.11
N TRP A 373 -16.61 -22.90 11.33
CA TRP A 373 -15.69 -22.72 12.46
C TRP A 373 -15.64 -23.93 13.40
N LEU A 374 -14.60 -23.97 14.24
CA LEU A 374 -14.33 -25.00 15.23
C LEU A 374 -13.73 -24.37 16.49
N PRO A 375 -14.41 -24.40 17.65
CA PRO A 375 -13.79 -24.07 18.92
C PRO A 375 -12.63 -25.03 19.20
N TYR A 376 -11.48 -24.48 19.57
CA TYR A 376 -10.26 -25.25 19.76
C TYR A 376 -9.49 -24.71 20.98
N GLU A 377 -9.30 -25.53 22.00
CA GLU A 377 -8.55 -25.13 23.19
C GLU A 377 -7.07 -25.49 23.03
N LEU A 378 -6.20 -24.48 23.09
CA LEU A 378 -4.75 -24.64 23.02
C LEU A 378 -4.22 -25.08 24.38
N LYS A 379 -3.42 -26.13 24.41
CA LYS A 379 -2.81 -26.70 25.61
C LYS A 379 -1.35 -26.28 25.67
N LEU A 380 -0.99 -25.51 26.69
CA LEU A 380 0.36 -24.98 26.82
C LEU A 380 1.32 -26.05 27.37
N THR A 381 2.56 -26.10 26.86
CA THR A 381 3.61 -27.02 27.31
C THR A 381 3.98 -26.79 28.77
N HIS A 382 4.01 -25.51 29.18
CA HIS A 382 4.27 -25.09 30.54
C HIS A 382 3.24 -24.04 30.98
N ARG A 383 3.15 -23.83 32.29
CA ARG A 383 2.44 -22.67 32.84
C ARG A 383 3.01 -21.38 32.23
N PHE A 384 2.12 -20.53 31.72
CA PHE A 384 2.44 -19.24 31.14
C PHE A 384 1.94 -18.13 32.05
N THR A 385 2.86 -17.36 32.61
CA THR A 385 2.61 -16.34 33.63
C THR A 385 2.93 -14.95 33.09
N LEU A 386 1.96 -14.04 33.20
CA LEU A 386 2.07 -12.61 32.91
C LEU A 386 1.93 -11.81 34.22
N SER A 387 2.16 -10.49 34.18
CA SER A 387 1.91 -9.64 35.34
C SER A 387 0.43 -9.73 35.74
N GLY A 388 0.15 -10.34 36.91
CA GLY A 388 -1.20 -10.49 37.46
C GLY A 388 -2.04 -11.70 36.99
N SER A 389 -1.56 -12.57 36.08
CA SER A 389 -2.32 -13.77 35.66
C SER A 389 -1.44 -14.95 35.24
N SER A 390 -1.95 -16.18 35.41
CA SER A 390 -1.28 -17.43 35.01
C SER A 390 -2.29 -18.37 34.36
N ARG A 391 -1.90 -19.05 33.27
CA ARG A 391 -2.75 -20.03 32.57
C ARG A 391 -1.95 -21.23 32.05
N THR A 392 -2.66 -22.32 31.80
CA THR A 392 -2.15 -23.54 31.15
C THR A 392 -2.88 -23.88 29.85
N VAL A 393 -3.92 -23.11 29.52
CA VAL A 393 -4.69 -23.23 28.29
C VAL A 393 -5.02 -21.85 27.73
N THR A 394 -5.24 -21.78 26.43
CA THR A 394 -5.75 -20.58 25.74
C THR A 394 -6.92 -20.99 24.85
N PRO A 395 -8.12 -20.42 25.02
CA PRO A 395 -9.23 -20.63 24.10
C PRO A 395 -8.90 -20.08 22.71
N ALA A 396 -9.30 -20.80 21.66
CA ALA A 396 -9.22 -20.34 20.28
C ALA A 396 -10.44 -20.80 19.48
N VAL A 397 -10.64 -20.21 18.31
CA VAL A 397 -11.61 -20.65 17.31
C VAL A 397 -10.90 -20.70 15.97
N LEU A 398 -10.90 -21.88 15.35
CA LEU A 398 -10.39 -22.05 13.99
C LEU A 398 -11.52 -21.77 13.00
N THR A 399 -11.21 -21.09 11.91
CA THR A 399 -12.15 -20.77 10.83
C THR A 399 -11.73 -21.43 9.53
N ARG A 400 -12.72 -21.68 8.68
CA ARG A 400 -12.54 -22.27 7.37
C ARG A 400 -13.49 -21.61 6.39
N ILE A 401 -12.94 -21.06 5.31
CA ILE A 401 -13.69 -20.50 4.17
C ILE A 401 -13.47 -21.42 2.96
N GLU A 402 -14.55 -22.00 2.45
CA GLU A 402 -14.55 -22.84 1.24
C GLU A 402 -15.09 -22.05 0.04
N TYR A 403 -14.40 -22.15 -1.10
CA TYR A 403 -14.81 -21.54 -2.37
C TYR A 403 -14.29 -22.38 -3.55
N ASP A 404 -15.18 -22.82 -4.44
CA ASP A 404 -14.86 -23.60 -5.64
C ASP A 404 -13.89 -24.79 -5.41
N GLY A 405 -14.04 -25.47 -4.27
CA GLY A 405 -13.22 -26.62 -3.87
C GLY A 405 -11.88 -26.27 -3.23
N LEU A 406 -11.52 -24.99 -3.16
CA LEU A 406 -10.39 -24.48 -2.39
C LEU A 406 -10.83 -24.10 -0.98
N VAL A 407 -9.89 -24.18 -0.04
CA VAL A 407 -10.12 -23.95 1.38
C VAL A 407 -9.04 -23.05 1.96
N GLY A 408 -9.46 -21.92 2.53
CA GLY A 408 -8.64 -21.07 3.38
C GLY A 408 -8.91 -21.33 4.86
N TYR A 409 -7.86 -21.30 5.68
CA TYR A 409 -7.92 -21.49 7.13
C TYR A 409 -7.52 -20.21 7.86
N GLY A 410 -8.20 -19.95 8.98
CA GLY A 410 -7.87 -18.86 9.88
C GLY A 410 -8.02 -19.27 11.33
N GLU A 411 -7.64 -18.36 12.23
CA GLU A 411 -7.63 -18.61 13.67
C GLU A 411 -7.92 -17.31 14.42
N ALA A 412 -8.73 -17.41 15.48
CA ALA A 412 -8.86 -16.41 16.53
C ALA A 412 -8.31 -17.00 17.84
N SER A 413 -7.20 -16.48 18.36
CA SER A 413 -6.67 -16.84 19.68
C SER A 413 -7.12 -15.84 20.73
N LEU A 414 -7.56 -16.35 21.89
CA LEU A 414 -8.38 -15.59 22.83
C LEU A 414 -7.80 -15.65 24.26
N PRO A 415 -6.61 -15.08 24.51
CA PRO A 415 -6.14 -14.85 25.88
C PRO A 415 -7.23 -14.14 26.72
N PRO A 416 -7.64 -14.68 27.88
CA PRO A 416 -8.82 -14.17 28.61
C PRO A 416 -8.79 -12.68 28.96
N TYR A 417 -7.60 -12.11 29.15
CA TYR A 417 -7.43 -10.69 29.49
C TYR A 417 -7.72 -9.72 28.32
N LEU A 418 -7.83 -10.22 27.08
CA LEU A 418 -8.20 -9.42 25.91
C LEU A 418 -9.71 -9.27 25.72
N GLY A 419 -10.53 -9.98 26.53
CA GLY A 419 -11.97 -9.76 26.61
C GLY A 419 -12.83 -10.55 25.62
N GLU A 420 -12.25 -11.20 24.61
CA GLU A 420 -12.97 -12.10 23.70
C GLU A 420 -13.03 -13.54 24.23
N SER A 421 -14.04 -14.30 23.80
CA SER A 421 -14.26 -15.70 24.18
C SER A 421 -14.76 -16.52 22.99
N PRO A 422 -14.66 -17.87 23.00
CA PRO A 422 -15.20 -18.68 21.91
C PRO A 422 -16.68 -18.37 21.62
N ASN A 423 -17.47 -18.07 22.64
CA ASN A 423 -18.88 -17.70 22.47
C ASN A 423 -19.06 -16.35 21.76
N SER A 424 -18.25 -15.33 22.09
CA SER A 424 -18.34 -14.03 21.40
C SER A 424 -17.89 -14.15 19.94
N VAL A 425 -16.80 -14.87 19.69
CA VAL A 425 -16.30 -15.12 18.33
C VAL A 425 -17.31 -15.89 17.50
N ILE A 426 -17.88 -16.99 18.01
CA ILE A 426 -18.90 -17.76 17.28
C ILE A 426 -20.16 -16.92 17.02
N LYS A 427 -20.55 -16.06 17.96
CA LYS A 427 -21.66 -15.14 17.76
C LYS A 427 -21.37 -14.18 16.60
N PHE A 428 -20.18 -13.57 16.58
CA PHE A 428 -19.75 -12.71 15.48
C PHE A 428 -19.70 -13.46 14.14
N LEU A 429 -19.07 -14.64 14.09
CA LEU A 429 -18.95 -15.43 12.85
C LEU A 429 -20.30 -15.89 12.28
N LYS A 430 -21.34 -16.00 13.10
CA LYS A 430 -22.72 -16.27 12.63
C LYS A 430 -23.36 -15.08 11.91
N GLU A 431 -22.90 -13.86 12.19
CA GLU A 431 -23.38 -12.63 11.57
C GLU A 431 -22.65 -12.34 10.24
N VAL A 432 -21.49 -12.97 10.01
CA VAL A 432 -20.72 -12.83 8.77
C VAL A 432 -21.37 -13.61 7.61
N ASP A 433 -21.93 -12.87 6.64
CA ASP A 433 -22.46 -13.41 5.40
C ASP A 433 -21.52 -13.14 4.22
N LEU A 434 -20.72 -14.16 3.87
CA LEU A 434 -19.83 -14.08 2.71
C LEU A 434 -20.51 -14.41 1.38
N SER A 435 -21.80 -14.78 1.36
CA SER A 435 -22.47 -15.24 0.14
C SER A 435 -22.73 -14.14 -0.89
N ALA A 436 -22.73 -12.88 -0.44
CA ALA A 436 -22.84 -11.70 -1.30
C ALA A 436 -21.56 -11.44 -2.13
N PHE A 437 -20.40 -11.90 -1.65
CA PHE A 437 -19.13 -11.68 -2.30
C PHE A 437 -18.80 -12.84 -3.25
N ARG A 438 -18.65 -12.50 -4.54
CA ARG A 438 -18.37 -13.48 -5.60
C ARG A 438 -16.89 -13.68 -5.86
N ASP A 439 -16.07 -12.73 -5.44
CA ASP A 439 -14.63 -12.73 -5.60
C ASP A 439 -13.96 -12.78 -4.21
N PRO A 440 -13.40 -13.94 -3.79
CA PRO A 440 -12.69 -14.07 -2.51
C PRO A 440 -11.37 -13.26 -2.47
N THR A 441 -10.86 -12.79 -3.61
CA THR A 441 -9.62 -11.99 -3.68
C THR A 441 -9.85 -10.51 -3.40
N GLY A 442 -11.11 -10.06 -3.36
CA GLY A 442 -11.54 -8.70 -2.99
C GLY A 442 -11.43 -8.39 -1.49
N ILE A 443 -10.27 -8.64 -0.89
CA ILE A 443 -10.04 -8.59 0.57
C ILE A 443 -10.43 -7.22 1.16
N GLU A 444 -10.13 -6.10 0.49
CA GLU A 444 -10.49 -4.76 0.98
C GLU A 444 -12.01 -4.61 1.16
N GLU A 445 -12.81 -5.07 0.20
CA GLU A 445 -14.27 -4.97 0.24
C GLU A 445 -14.83 -5.88 1.34
N ILE A 446 -14.39 -7.14 1.36
CA ILE A 446 -14.86 -8.14 2.32
C ILE A 446 -14.48 -7.73 3.75
N MET A 447 -13.24 -7.31 3.97
CA MET A 447 -12.78 -6.92 5.30
C MET A 447 -13.40 -5.60 5.75
N THR A 448 -13.73 -4.66 4.85
CA THR A 448 -14.53 -3.47 5.21
C THR A 448 -15.93 -3.86 5.69
N TYR A 449 -16.57 -4.85 5.06
CA TYR A 449 -17.85 -5.38 5.51
C TYR A 449 -17.75 -6.12 6.84
N VAL A 450 -16.76 -7.01 7.00
CA VAL A 450 -16.55 -7.80 8.22
C VAL A 450 -16.25 -6.87 9.41
N ASP A 451 -15.35 -5.91 9.21
CA ASP A 451 -15.09 -4.76 10.06
C ASP A 451 -16.20 -3.69 9.98
N GLY A 452 -17.44 -4.03 9.66
CA GLY A 452 -18.60 -3.15 9.89
C GLY A 452 -19.63 -3.77 10.83
N LEU A 453 -19.47 -5.06 11.16
CA LEU A 453 -20.44 -5.83 11.94
C LEU A 453 -20.31 -5.56 13.45
N SER A 454 -19.13 -5.16 13.94
CA SER A 454 -18.90 -4.91 15.38
C SER A 454 -17.68 -4.02 15.59
N VAL A 455 -17.78 -3.01 16.46
CA VAL A 455 -16.63 -2.14 16.85
C VAL A 455 -15.51 -2.91 17.56
N HIS A 456 -15.79 -4.11 18.08
CA HIS A 456 -14.88 -4.95 18.83
C HIS A 456 -14.48 -6.20 18.03
N ASP A 457 -14.35 -7.34 18.70
CA ASP A 457 -14.17 -8.68 18.10
C ASP A 457 -12.97 -8.78 17.13
N THR A 458 -11.84 -8.15 17.47
CA THR A 458 -10.68 -8.05 16.59
C THR A 458 -10.06 -9.40 16.28
N ALA A 459 -10.05 -10.34 17.24
CA ALA A 459 -9.58 -11.70 16.99
C ALA A 459 -10.55 -12.48 16.10
N ALA A 460 -11.86 -12.30 16.28
CA ALA A 460 -12.86 -12.88 15.38
C ALA A 460 -12.69 -12.40 13.93
N LYS A 461 -12.48 -11.09 13.73
CA LYS A 461 -12.20 -10.49 12.41
C LYS A 461 -10.89 -11.02 11.82
N ALA A 462 -9.84 -11.12 12.63
CA ALA A 462 -8.56 -11.69 12.23
C ALA A 462 -8.71 -13.13 11.70
N SER A 463 -9.57 -13.95 12.31
CA SER A 463 -9.81 -15.30 11.81
C SER A 463 -10.45 -15.35 10.42
N VAL A 464 -11.28 -14.37 10.06
CA VAL A 464 -11.87 -14.27 8.72
C VAL A 464 -10.81 -13.77 7.73
N ASP A 465 -10.07 -12.71 8.10
CA ASP A 465 -9.00 -12.13 7.30
C ASP A 465 -7.91 -13.16 6.94
N ILE A 466 -7.41 -13.90 7.94
CA ILE A 466 -6.36 -14.91 7.74
C ILE A 466 -6.86 -16.00 6.78
N ALA A 467 -8.11 -16.45 6.93
CA ALA A 467 -8.72 -17.43 6.05
C ALA A 467 -8.89 -16.91 4.61
N LEU A 468 -9.23 -15.63 4.43
CA LEU A 468 -9.32 -14.99 3.12
C LEU A 468 -7.96 -14.86 2.44
N HIS A 469 -6.90 -14.49 3.18
CA HIS A 469 -5.54 -14.46 2.64
C HIS A 469 -5.02 -15.84 2.27
N ASP A 470 -5.31 -16.84 3.10
CA ASP A 470 -4.96 -18.23 2.80
C ASP A 470 -5.66 -18.71 1.52
N LEU A 471 -6.97 -18.45 1.42
CA LEU A 471 -7.76 -18.78 0.23
C LEU A 471 -7.26 -18.01 -1.02
N THR A 472 -7.00 -16.72 -0.90
CA THR A 472 -6.52 -15.85 -1.99
C THR A 472 -5.18 -16.33 -2.51
N GLY A 473 -4.22 -16.60 -1.62
CA GLY A 473 -2.92 -17.14 -2.03
C GLY A 473 -3.05 -18.52 -2.66
N LYS A 474 -3.97 -19.39 -2.20
CA LYS A 474 -4.25 -20.68 -2.85
C LYS A 474 -4.92 -20.56 -4.22
N ILE A 475 -5.79 -19.58 -4.42
CA ILE A 475 -6.41 -19.27 -5.72
C ILE A 475 -5.35 -18.79 -6.72
N LEU A 476 -4.42 -17.96 -6.25
CA LEU A 476 -3.34 -17.39 -7.05
C LEU A 476 -2.09 -18.28 -7.12
N ASP A 477 -2.09 -19.41 -6.40
CA ASP A 477 -0.95 -20.34 -6.24
C ASP A 477 0.35 -19.65 -5.78
N VAL A 478 0.24 -18.72 -4.83
CA VAL A 478 1.35 -17.94 -4.27
C VAL A 478 1.25 -17.80 -2.75
N SER A 479 2.39 -17.80 -2.07
CA SER A 479 2.49 -17.54 -0.63
C SER A 479 2.27 -16.07 -0.30
N CYS A 480 1.68 -15.75 0.85
CA CYS A 480 1.37 -14.35 1.21
C CYS A 480 2.59 -13.43 1.27
N HIS A 481 3.78 -13.88 1.70
CA HIS A 481 4.97 -13.03 1.66
C HIS A 481 5.30 -12.59 0.23
N LYS A 482 5.03 -13.42 -0.79
CA LYS A 482 5.20 -13.06 -2.20
C LYS A 482 4.10 -12.11 -2.66
N LEU A 483 2.85 -12.30 -2.22
CA LEU A 483 1.75 -11.35 -2.47
C LEU A 483 2.09 -9.94 -1.95
N PHE A 484 2.70 -9.85 -0.76
CA PHE A 484 3.15 -8.60 -0.18
C PHE A 484 4.53 -8.11 -0.69
N GLY A 485 5.13 -8.82 -1.65
CA GLY A 485 6.43 -8.44 -2.24
C GLY A 485 7.62 -8.52 -1.28
N LEU A 486 7.54 -9.37 -0.26
CA LEU A 486 8.57 -9.57 0.75
C LEU A 486 9.52 -10.73 0.42
N ASP A 487 10.79 -10.60 0.81
CA ASP A 487 11.82 -11.63 0.67
C ASP A 487 12.17 -12.24 2.04
N LYS A 488 12.11 -13.56 2.14
CA LYS A 488 12.43 -14.33 3.35
C LYS A 488 13.86 -14.12 3.87
N SER A 489 14.78 -13.63 3.04
CA SER A 489 16.12 -13.23 3.49
C SER A 489 16.07 -12.20 4.63
N GLY A 490 15.03 -11.36 4.65
CA GLY A 490 14.79 -10.33 5.66
C GLY A 490 14.10 -10.79 6.94
N VAL A 491 13.84 -12.09 7.15
CA VAL A 491 13.18 -12.58 8.37
C VAL A 491 14.09 -12.34 9.59
N PRO A 492 13.61 -11.68 10.66
CA PRO A 492 14.38 -11.45 11.88
C PRO A 492 14.48 -12.71 12.73
N ASN A 493 15.32 -12.66 13.76
CA ASN A 493 15.30 -13.69 14.81
C ASN A 493 13.99 -13.57 15.60
N THR A 494 13.33 -14.70 15.86
CA THR A 494 12.25 -14.73 16.83
C THR A 494 12.82 -14.80 18.23
N THR A 495 12.16 -14.15 19.18
CA THR A 495 12.35 -14.42 20.59
C THR A 495 11.78 -15.77 20.99
N PHE A 496 12.28 -16.31 22.10
CA PHE A 496 11.63 -17.36 22.89
C PHE A 496 11.29 -16.81 24.27
N THR A 497 10.03 -16.93 24.68
CA THR A 497 9.50 -16.29 25.87
C THR A 497 9.81 -17.09 27.14
N ILE A 498 10.54 -16.45 28.06
CA ILE A 498 10.77 -16.90 29.43
C ILE A 498 9.81 -16.14 30.35
N GLY A 499 8.77 -16.85 30.80
CA GLY A 499 7.81 -16.33 31.77
C GLY A 499 8.39 -16.17 33.18
N MET A 500 7.73 -15.35 34.00
CA MET A 500 8.09 -15.15 35.41
C MET A 500 7.89 -16.42 36.23
N ASP A 501 8.96 -16.91 36.86
CA ASP A 501 8.96 -18.10 37.71
C ASP A 501 10.13 -18.07 38.72
N SER A 502 10.31 -19.17 39.47
CA SER A 502 11.49 -19.48 40.26
C SER A 502 12.76 -19.52 39.41
N GLU A 503 13.92 -19.24 40.04
CA GLU A 503 15.20 -19.26 39.31
C GLU A 503 15.51 -20.60 38.66
N GLU A 504 15.14 -21.70 39.29
CA GLU A 504 15.36 -23.05 38.76
C GLU A 504 14.60 -23.24 37.45
N VAL A 505 13.30 -22.92 37.43
CA VAL A 505 12.46 -23.02 36.23
C VAL A 505 12.94 -22.07 35.13
N VAL A 506 13.32 -20.84 35.50
CA VAL A 506 13.88 -19.86 34.55
C VAL A 506 15.17 -20.37 33.92
N ARG A 507 16.11 -20.93 34.70
CA ARG A 507 17.37 -21.49 34.19
C ARG A 507 17.11 -22.67 33.27
N VAL A 508 16.21 -23.58 33.63
CA VAL A 508 15.84 -24.74 32.80
C VAL A 508 15.26 -24.29 31.46
N LYS A 509 14.27 -23.40 31.46
CA LYS A 509 13.69 -22.85 30.22
C LYS A 509 14.72 -22.10 29.37
N THR A 510 15.64 -21.38 30.02
CA THR A 510 16.76 -20.71 29.33
C THR A 510 17.64 -21.73 28.63
N TRP A 511 18.03 -22.81 29.32
CA TRP A 511 18.82 -23.90 28.75
C TRP A 511 18.15 -24.57 27.55
N GLU A 512 16.82 -24.76 27.57
CA GLU A 512 16.06 -25.33 26.45
C GLU A 512 16.07 -24.45 25.19
N ALA A 513 16.28 -23.15 25.35
CA ALA A 513 16.32 -22.18 24.26
C ALA A 513 17.74 -21.99 23.68
N VAL A 514 18.78 -22.17 24.50
CA VAL A 514 20.18 -22.02 24.09
C VAL A 514 20.51 -22.98 22.94
N GLY A 515 21.14 -22.45 21.89
CA GLY A 515 21.49 -23.21 20.68
C GLY A 515 20.36 -23.33 19.66
N ARG A 516 19.12 -22.95 20.01
CA ARG A 516 17.97 -22.92 19.09
C ARG A 516 17.54 -21.50 18.72
N PHE A 517 17.72 -20.55 19.63
CA PHE A 517 17.33 -19.15 19.49
C PHE A 517 18.55 -18.22 19.59
N ASN A 518 18.42 -17.04 18.99
CA ASN A 518 19.48 -16.01 18.97
C ASN A 518 19.15 -14.81 19.86
N ILE A 519 17.93 -14.74 20.41
CA ILE A 519 17.44 -13.70 21.31
C ILE A 519 16.36 -14.32 22.20
N LEU A 520 16.27 -13.91 23.46
CA LEU A 520 15.24 -14.38 24.39
C LEU A 520 14.34 -13.23 24.82
N LYS A 521 13.04 -13.49 24.99
CA LYS A 521 12.10 -12.54 25.56
C LYS A 521 11.87 -12.86 27.03
N VAL A 522 11.96 -11.87 27.91
CA VAL A 522 11.78 -12.04 29.36
C VAL A 522 10.59 -11.23 29.82
N LYS A 523 9.63 -11.89 30.46
CA LYS A 523 8.53 -11.21 31.12
C LYS A 523 9.02 -10.60 32.44
N VAL A 524 8.91 -9.29 32.55
CA VAL A 524 9.32 -8.47 33.71
C VAL A 524 8.13 -7.61 34.16
N GLY A 525 8.35 -6.58 34.98
CA GLY A 525 7.28 -5.72 35.50
C GLY A 525 6.84 -6.09 36.92
N GLY A 526 7.63 -6.88 37.64
CA GLY A 526 7.41 -7.24 39.05
C GLY A 526 8.46 -6.61 39.98
N GLU A 527 8.37 -6.91 41.28
CA GLU A 527 9.29 -6.34 42.29
C GLU A 527 10.74 -6.84 42.15
N ASP A 528 10.98 -7.94 41.43
CA ASP A 528 12.23 -8.69 41.46
C ASP A 528 12.84 -8.96 40.07
N ASP A 529 12.61 -8.04 39.12
CA ASP A 529 13.05 -8.14 37.72
C ASP A 529 14.56 -8.40 37.60
N ARG A 530 15.37 -7.76 38.45
CA ARG A 530 16.84 -7.95 38.45
C ARG A 530 17.25 -9.38 38.76
N ARG A 531 16.51 -10.07 39.63
CA ARG A 531 16.78 -11.48 39.96
C ARG A 531 16.56 -12.38 38.74
N LEU A 532 15.46 -12.17 38.02
CA LEU A 532 15.15 -12.93 36.80
C LEU A 532 16.24 -12.75 35.74
N ILE A 533 16.64 -11.50 35.47
CA ILE A 533 17.71 -11.21 34.50
C ILE A 533 19.03 -11.84 34.91
N ARG A 534 19.42 -11.78 36.19
CA ARG A 534 20.64 -12.45 36.70
C ARG A 534 20.59 -13.97 36.56
N ALA A 535 19.42 -14.59 36.82
CA ALA A 535 19.24 -16.02 36.66
C ALA A 535 19.44 -16.46 35.21
N ILE A 536 18.90 -15.71 34.24
CA ILE A 536 19.10 -15.96 32.81
C ILE A 536 20.57 -15.73 32.43
N ARG A 537 21.18 -14.63 32.90
CA ARG A 537 22.57 -14.27 32.60
C ARG A 537 23.60 -15.26 33.10
N SER A 538 23.32 -15.92 34.20
CA SER A 538 24.19 -17.00 34.69
C SER A 538 24.16 -18.28 33.83
N VAL A 539 23.27 -18.34 32.82
CA VAL A 539 23.16 -19.45 31.87
C VAL A 539 23.61 -19.03 30.46
N THR A 540 23.33 -17.80 30.04
CA THR A 540 23.59 -17.36 28.67
C THR A 540 23.83 -15.85 28.54
N ASP A 541 24.63 -15.50 27.53
CA ASP A 541 24.92 -14.13 27.12
C ASP A 541 24.08 -13.68 25.89
N LEU A 542 23.11 -14.48 25.43
CA LEU A 542 22.24 -14.09 24.33
C LEU A 542 21.55 -12.73 24.60
N PRO A 543 21.36 -11.88 23.57
CA PRO A 543 20.58 -10.66 23.71
C PRO A 543 19.20 -10.93 24.32
N LEU A 544 18.70 -9.99 25.13
CA LEU A 544 17.38 -10.07 25.74
C LEU A 544 16.47 -8.96 25.22
N ALA A 545 15.24 -9.32 24.87
CA ALA A 545 14.12 -8.39 24.84
C ALA A 545 13.35 -8.54 26.16
N VAL A 546 12.89 -7.45 26.76
CA VAL A 546 12.08 -7.51 27.98
C VAL A 546 10.71 -6.93 27.71
N ASP A 547 9.68 -7.50 28.33
CA ASP A 547 8.31 -7.03 28.23
C ASP A 547 7.74 -6.90 29.64
N ALA A 548 7.47 -5.66 30.05
CA ALA A 548 6.97 -5.35 31.39
C ALA A 548 5.44 -5.49 31.49
N ASN A 549 4.73 -5.62 30.37
CA ASN A 549 3.28 -5.68 30.29
C ASN A 549 2.59 -4.66 31.21
N GLN A 550 3.01 -3.39 31.13
CA GLN A 550 2.50 -2.26 31.92
C GLN A 550 2.82 -2.31 33.43
N GLY A 551 3.73 -3.19 33.87
CA GLY A 551 4.00 -3.46 35.28
C GLY A 551 4.76 -2.37 36.02
N TRP A 552 5.50 -1.48 35.33
CA TRP A 552 6.19 -0.38 35.98
C TRP A 552 5.27 0.85 36.11
N SER A 553 5.27 1.47 37.28
CA SER A 553 4.35 2.58 37.62
C SER A 553 5.03 3.95 37.74
N ASP A 554 6.36 3.99 37.85
CA ASP A 554 7.15 5.22 37.97
C ASP A 554 8.21 5.26 36.87
N TRP A 555 8.11 6.24 35.98
CA TRP A 555 8.98 6.32 34.81
C TRP A 555 10.46 6.55 35.17
N ARG A 556 10.78 7.18 36.31
CA ARG A 556 12.18 7.35 36.74
C ARG A 556 12.78 6.03 37.19
N LYS A 557 12.02 5.23 37.95
CA LYS A 557 12.43 3.88 38.35
C LYS A 557 12.52 2.94 37.15
N ALA A 558 11.60 3.09 36.19
CA ALA A 558 11.68 2.39 34.92
C ALA A 558 12.97 2.74 34.18
N LEU A 559 13.34 4.03 34.08
CA LEU A 559 14.59 4.46 33.47
C LEU A 559 15.82 3.86 34.16
N ASP A 560 15.87 3.89 35.49
CA ASP A 560 16.96 3.26 36.28
C ASP A 560 17.06 1.75 36.01
N MET A 561 15.92 1.08 35.84
CA MET A 561 15.89 -0.34 35.47
C MET A 561 16.39 -0.56 34.05
N ILE A 562 15.96 0.26 33.09
CA ILE A 562 16.38 0.17 31.67
C ILE A 562 17.88 0.41 31.53
N LEU A 563 18.44 1.40 32.22
CA LEU A 563 19.89 1.68 32.22
C LEU A 563 20.66 0.46 32.73
N TRP A 564 20.23 -0.13 33.85
CA TRP A 564 20.83 -1.35 34.37
C TRP A 564 20.66 -2.54 33.41
N MET A 565 19.48 -2.70 32.80
CA MET A 565 19.18 -3.76 31.84
C MET A 565 20.03 -3.65 30.57
N ALA A 566 20.35 -2.43 30.11
CA ALA A 566 21.28 -2.20 29.01
C ALA A 566 22.67 -2.77 29.30
N GLU A 567 23.18 -2.57 30.52
CA GLU A 567 24.44 -3.18 30.98
C GLU A 567 24.38 -4.71 31.03
N GLN A 568 23.18 -5.28 31.20
CA GLN A 568 22.94 -6.72 31.14
C GLN A 568 22.63 -7.23 29.72
N GLY A 569 22.86 -6.44 28.66
CA GLY A 569 22.65 -6.87 27.28
C GLY A 569 21.18 -7.01 26.87
N VAL A 570 20.28 -6.26 27.51
CA VAL A 570 18.92 -6.05 27.00
C VAL A 570 18.97 -5.09 25.82
N VAL A 571 18.27 -5.43 24.73
CA VAL A 571 18.31 -4.71 23.45
C VAL A 571 16.96 -4.13 23.02
N MET A 572 15.88 -4.45 23.74
CA MET A 572 14.53 -3.92 23.49
C MET A 572 13.67 -4.00 24.76
N VAL A 573 12.84 -2.96 25.00
CA VAL A 573 11.85 -2.92 26.09
C VAL A 573 10.45 -2.76 25.50
N GLU A 574 9.53 -3.65 25.85
CA GLU A 574 8.12 -3.65 25.40
C GLU A 574 7.20 -3.23 26.55
N GLN A 575 6.28 -2.31 26.23
CA GLN A 575 5.24 -1.75 27.09
C GLN A 575 5.65 -1.58 28.58
N PRO A 576 6.57 -0.65 28.91
CA PRO A 576 7.05 -0.46 30.27
C PRO A 576 5.95 -0.01 31.24
N LEU A 577 5.19 1.03 30.85
CA LEU A 577 4.19 1.71 31.67
C LEU A 577 2.77 1.42 31.18
N ALA A 578 1.79 1.77 32.01
CA ALA A 578 0.37 1.70 31.68
C ALA A 578 0.04 2.40 30.35
N LYS A 579 -0.85 1.80 29.55
CA LYS A 579 -1.18 2.29 28.20
C LYS A 579 -1.69 3.73 28.11
N HIS A 580 -2.17 4.28 29.22
CA HIS A 580 -2.66 5.66 29.33
C HIS A 580 -1.59 6.67 29.80
N ALA A 581 -0.43 6.21 30.27
CA ALA A 581 0.67 7.03 30.75
C ALA A 581 1.58 7.50 29.60
N LEU A 582 0.99 8.08 28.55
CA LEU A 582 1.72 8.42 27.32
C LEU A 582 2.79 9.51 27.55
N ASP A 583 2.51 10.52 28.36
CA ASP A 583 3.48 11.59 28.65
C ASP A 583 4.74 11.05 29.37
N ASP A 584 4.52 10.19 30.37
CA ASP A 584 5.61 9.56 31.10
C ASP A 584 6.36 8.53 30.24
N THR A 585 5.65 7.85 29.34
CA THR A 585 6.28 6.95 28.37
C THR A 585 7.11 7.72 27.35
N ALA A 586 6.66 8.87 26.87
CA ALA A 586 7.43 9.71 25.94
C ALA A 586 8.73 10.19 26.60
N ARG A 587 8.68 10.67 27.84
CA ARG A 587 9.88 11.03 28.64
C ARG A 587 10.83 9.86 28.82
N LEU A 588 10.27 8.68 29.12
CA LEU A 588 11.05 7.46 29.27
C LEU A 588 11.75 7.07 27.96
N THR A 589 11.02 7.11 26.84
CA THR A 589 11.54 6.80 25.50
C THR A 589 12.65 7.78 25.09
N GLU A 590 12.48 9.09 25.34
CA GLU A 590 13.49 10.11 25.03
C GLU A 590 14.79 9.89 25.82
N ALA A 591 14.69 9.47 27.08
CA ALA A 591 15.85 9.23 27.95
C ALA A 591 16.46 7.82 27.84
N SER A 592 15.75 6.88 27.21
CA SER A 592 16.14 5.47 27.20
C SER A 592 17.29 5.19 26.23
N PRO A 593 18.31 4.42 26.62
CA PRO A 593 19.36 3.94 25.70
C PRO A 593 18.89 2.77 24.82
N ILE A 594 17.72 2.18 25.12
CA ILE A 594 17.17 0.99 24.45
C ILE A 594 15.83 1.39 23.80
N PRO A 595 15.51 0.93 22.56
CA PRO A 595 14.23 1.23 21.95
C PRO A 595 13.04 0.69 22.76
N ILE A 596 12.01 1.52 22.91
CA ILE A 596 10.77 1.19 23.63
C ILE A 596 9.64 0.92 22.62
N PHE A 597 9.00 -0.24 22.72
CA PHE A 597 7.93 -0.68 21.83
C PHE A 597 6.55 -0.61 22.50
N ALA A 598 5.56 -0.11 21.76
CA ALA A 598 4.15 -0.14 22.17
C ALA A 598 3.53 -1.51 21.88
N ASP A 599 2.92 -2.14 22.87
CA ASP A 599 2.05 -3.30 22.70
C ASP A 599 0.62 -2.93 23.11
N GLU A 600 0.29 -2.93 24.40
CA GLU A 600 -1.08 -2.64 24.87
C GLU A 600 -1.54 -1.20 24.54
N SER A 601 -0.62 -0.26 24.32
CA SER A 601 -0.90 1.10 23.82
C SER A 601 -1.35 1.16 22.36
N LEU A 602 -1.17 0.09 21.57
CA LEU A 602 -1.52 0.00 20.16
C LEU A 602 -2.52 -1.14 19.96
N GLN A 603 -3.68 -0.90 19.37
CA GLN A 603 -4.58 -1.99 18.95
C GLN A 603 -4.64 -2.08 17.43
N ARG A 604 -4.92 -0.95 16.78
CA ARG A 604 -5.29 -0.89 15.35
C ARG A 604 -4.59 0.25 14.62
N LEU A 605 -4.79 0.33 13.31
CA LEU A 605 -4.19 1.33 12.43
C LEU A 605 -4.38 2.77 12.92
N GLY A 606 -5.57 3.09 13.42
CA GLY A 606 -5.91 4.43 13.92
C GLY A 606 -5.12 4.88 15.15
N ASP A 607 -4.48 3.97 15.89
CA ASP A 607 -3.68 4.31 17.06
C ASP A 607 -2.27 4.79 16.71
N LEU A 608 -1.73 4.46 15.53
CA LEU A 608 -0.31 4.68 15.21
C LEU A 608 0.11 6.15 15.31
N GLN A 609 -0.72 7.07 14.81
CA GLN A 609 -0.38 8.48 14.74
C GLN A 609 -0.10 9.09 16.13
N ARG A 610 -0.86 8.70 17.16
CA ARG A 610 -0.68 9.22 18.54
C ARG A 610 0.51 8.60 19.27
N LEU A 611 1.14 7.58 18.71
CA LEU A 611 2.28 6.89 19.31
C LEU A 611 3.63 7.35 18.73
N LYS A 612 3.63 8.09 17.59
CA LYS A 612 4.84 8.72 17.03
C LYS A 612 5.47 9.63 18.10
N GLY A 613 6.76 9.42 18.39
CA GLY A 613 7.50 10.16 19.41
C GLY A 613 7.23 9.75 20.85
N VAL A 614 6.19 8.95 21.13
CA VAL A 614 5.94 8.36 22.45
C VAL A 614 6.71 7.05 22.62
N PHE A 615 6.79 6.26 21.54
CA PHE A 615 7.49 4.99 21.48
C PHE A 615 8.51 5.00 20.33
N SER A 616 9.60 4.25 20.47
CA SER A 616 10.58 4.03 19.40
C SER A 616 10.05 3.10 18.30
N GLY A 617 9.08 2.26 18.64
CA GLY A 617 8.51 1.28 17.73
C GLY A 617 7.17 0.72 18.22
N VAL A 618 6.61 -0.18 17.42
CA VAL A 618 5.27 -0.74 17.64
C VAL A 618 5.26 -2.26 17.47
N ASN A 619 4.47 -2.95 18.29
CA ASN A 619 4.23 -4.39 18.21
C ASN A 619 2.86 -4.69 17.57
N ILE A 620 2.88 -5.18 16.34
CA ILE A 620 1.70 -5.58 15.57
C ILE A 620 1.38 -7.05 15.87
N LYS A 621 0.14 -7.33 16.29
CA LYS A 621 -0.36 -8.70 16.52
C LYS A 621 -1.68 -8.87 15.80
N LEU A 622 -1.82 -9.94 15.02
CA LEU A 622 -3.00 -10.16 14.16
C LEU A 622 -4.31 -10.13 14.95
N MET A 623 -4.32 -10.72 16.15
CA MET A 623 -5.51 -10.77 17.02
C MET A 623 -5.96 -9.40 17.54
N LYS A 624 -5.10 -8.38 17.52
CA LYS A 624 -5.42 -7.01 17.93
C LYS A 624 -5.83 -6.14 16.76
N CYS A 625 -5.18 -6.34 15.61
CA CYS A 625 -5.34 -5.50 14.44
C CYS A 625 -6.26 -6.08 13.37
N THR A 626 -7.12 -7.05 13.68
CA THR A 626 -8.09 -7.64 12.74
C THR A 626 -7.53 -8.47 11.58
N GLY A 627 -6.25 -8.83 11.61
CA GLY A 627 -5.64 -9.77 10.66
C GLY A 627 -4.49 -9.19 9.85
N MET A 628 -4.11 -9.92 8.79
CA MET A 628 -3.00 -9.63 7.88
C MET A 628 -3.21 -8.35 7.08
N HIS A 629 -4.44 -8.07 6.63
CA HIS A 629 -4.73 -6.89 5.79
C HIS A 629 -4.38 -5.57 6.50
N GLU A 630 -4.88 -5.40 7.71
CA GLU A 630 -4.61 -4.20 8.50
C GLU A 630 -3.22 -4.25 9.13
N ALA A 631 -2.70 -5.43 9.50
CA ALA A 631 -1.29 -5.57 9.91
C ALA A 631 -0.32 -5.06 8.84
N TRP A 632 -0.57 -5.34 7.56
CA TRP A 632 0.21 -4.81 6.45
C TRP A 632 0.14 -3.29 6.39
N LYS A 633 -1.07 -2.70 6.45
CA LYS A 633 -1.27 -1.24 6.49
C LYS A 633 -0.54 -0.61 7.68
N MET A 634 -0.59 -1.25 8.85
CA MET A 634 0.08 -0.79 10.07
C MET A 634 1.60 -0.83 9.94
N ARG A 635 2.14 -1.91 9.35
CA ARG A 635 3.58 -2.04 9.09
C ARG A 635 4.06 -0.91 8.18
N GLU A 636 3.36 -0.65 7.07
CA GLU A 636 3.74 0.40 6.14
C GLU A 636 3.60 1.80 6.77
N LEU A 637 2.52 2.07 7.48
CA LEU A 637 2.33 3.36 8.17
C LEU A 637 3.36 3.56 9.29
N ALA A 638 3.67 2.55 10.09
CA ALA A 638 4.69 2.66 11.13
C ALA A 638 6.07 3.01 10.55
N ARG A 639 6.44 2.41 9.42
CA ARG A 639 7.69 2.72 8.71
C ARG A 639 7.71 4.15 8.15
N LEU A 640 6.58 4.62 7.61
CA LEU A 640 6.41 6.02 7.22
C LEU A 640 6.48 6.95 8.45
N LEU A 641 6.02 6.53 9.63
CA LEU A 641 6.17 7.34 10.84
C LEU A 641 7.58 7.24 11.47
N GLU A 642 8.55 6.63 10.78
CA GLU A 642 9.92 6.36 11.25
C GLU A 642 9.98 5.56 12.55
N MET A 643 8.94 4.77 12.81
CA MET A 643 8.86 3.88 13.96
C MET A 643 9.42 2.52 13.57
N LYS A 644 10.15 1.90 14.51
CA LYS A 644 10.53 0.49 14.39
C LYS A 644 9.30 -0.40 14.40
N VAL A 645 9.37 -1.55 13.73
CA VAL A 645 8.25 -2.51 13.67
C VAL A 645 8.65 -3.82 14.32
N MET A 646 7.80 -4.31 15.20
CA MET A 646 7.83 -5.66 15.73
C MET A 646 6.55 -6.38 15.31
N ILE A 647 6.66 -7.67 15.02
CA ILE A 647 5.49 -8.55 14.89
C ILE A 647 5.51 -9.55 16.04
N GLY A 648 4.42 -9.56 16.81
CA GLY A 648 4.21 -10.46 17.93
C GLY A 648 2.99 -11.35 17.72
N CYS A 649 2.85 -12.34 18.59
CA CYS A 649 1.70 -13.23 18.61
C CYS A 649 1.10 -13.37 20.02
N MET A 650 -0.03 -14.06 20.08
CA MET A 650 -0.51 -14.71 21.30
C MET A 650 0.03 -16.14 21.36
N THR A 651 -0.42 -16.94 22.33
CA THR A 651 -0.30 -18.41 22.19
C THR A 651 -1.30 -18.85 21.14
N GLU A 652 -0.83 -19.36 20.01
CA GLU A 652 -1.58 -19.58 18.75
C GLU A 652 -1.14 -20.91 18.14
N THR A 653 -1.91 -21.46 17.19
CA THR A 653 -1.46 -22.59 16.36
C THR A 653 -0.52 -22.13 15.25
N SER A 654 0.07 -23.08 14.51
CA SER A 654 0.82 -22.74 13.30
C SER A 654 -0.03 -22.06 12.23
N CYS A 655 -1.37 -22.01 12.33
CA CYS A 655 -2.22 -21.22 11.42
C CYS A 655 -1.91 -19.72 11.54
N ALA A 656 -2.20 -19.10 12.68
CA ALA A 656 -1.95 -17.66 12.88
C ALA A 656 -0.45 -17.31 12.91
N ILE A 657 0.40 -18.19 13.46
CA ILE A 657 1.86 -17.96 13.45
C ILE A 657 2.40 -17.93 12.04
N SER A 658 1.96 -18.83 11.15
CA SER A 658 2.40 -18.80 9.76
C SER A 658 1.90 -17.54 9.07
N ALA A 659 0.64 -17.15 9.28
CA ALA A 659 0.09 -15.91 8.74
C ALA A 659 0.92 -14.67 9.14
N ALA A 660 1.28 -14.55 10.41
CA ALA A 660 2.14 -13.45 10.89
C ALA A 660 3.58 -13.56 10.35
N ALA A 661 4.12 -14.78 10.23
CA ALA A 661 5.45 -15.01 9.67
C ALA A 661 5.56 -14.56 8.20
N GLN A 662 4.47 -14.62 7.43
CA GLN A 662 4.44 -14.10 6.05
C GLN A 662 4.69 -12.58 5.98
N LEU A 663 4.40 -11.83 7.06
CA LEU A 663 4.61 -10.38 7.16
C LEU A 663 5.92 -9.99 7.86
N SER A 664 6.59 -10.97 8.50
CA SER A 664 7.80 -10.74 9.29
C SER A 664 9.04 -10.28 8.54
N PRO A 665 9.24 -10.55 7.23
CA PRO A 665 10.46 -10.08 6.58
C PRO A 665 10.59 -8.54 6.61
N GLY A 666 11.73 -8.05 7.06
CA GLY A 666 12.05 -6.62 7.12
C GLY A 666 11.55 -5.88 8.35
N VAL A 667 11.01 -6.57 9.37
CA VAL A 667 10.71 -5.95 10.68
C VAL A 667 11.92 -6.03 11.62
N ASP A 668 12.00 -5.14 12.62
CA ASP A 668 13.13 -5.04 13.54
C ASP A 668 13.22 -6.21 14.53
N PHE A 669 12.07 -6.64 15.06
CA PHE A 669 11.97 -7.73 16.04
C PHE A 669 10.77 -8.64 15.74
N ALA A 670 10.87 -9.91 16.10
CA ALA A 670 9.73 -10.84 16.04
C ALA A 670 9.59 -11.61 17.35
N ASP A 671 8.35 -11.78 17.80
CA ASP A 671 7.94 -12.65 18.89
C ASP A 671 6.87 -13.61 18.37
N LEU A 672 7.31 -14.62 17.61
CA LEU A 672 6.48 -15.57 16.85
C LEU A 672 6.65 -17.01 17.39
N ASP A 673 6.78 -17.16 18.70
CA ASP A 673 6.98 -18.45 19.37
C ASP A 673 5.68 -19.13 19.82
N GLY A 674 4.52 -18.53 19.58
CA GLY A 674 3.22 -19.00 20.11
C GLY A 674 2.92 -20.48 19.86
N ALA A 675 3.19 -20.97 18.65
CA ALA A 675 2.99 -22.38 18.28
C ALA A 675 3.98 -23.33 18.97
N LEU A 676 5.16 -22.84 19.36
CA LEU A 676 6.16 -23.62 20.09
C LEU A 676 5.79 -23.80 21.57
N LEU A 677 4.87 -22.96 22.07
CA LEU A 677 4.41 -22.99 23.46
C LEU A 677 3.22 -23.94 23.67
N ILE A 678 2.71 -24.59 22.62
CA ILE A 678 1.56 -25.50 22.69
C ILE A 678 1.94 -26.94 22.35
N VAL A 679 1.19 -27.92 22.89
CA VAL A 679 1.43 -29.35 22.64
C VAL A 679 0.44 -29.99 21.66
N ASN A 680 -0.60 -29.25 21.27
CA ASN A 680 -1.68 -29.72 20.41
C ASN A 680 -1.83 -28.86 19.16
N ASP A 681 -0.72 -28.42 18.57
CA ASP A 681 -0.77 -27.79 17.25
C ASP A 681 -1.47 -28.71 16.24
N CYS A 682 -2.29 -28.11 15.39
CA CYS A 682 -3.08 -28.81 14.38
C CYS A 682 -2.75 -28.39 12.97
N PHE A 683 -1.77 -27.50 12.80
CA PHE A 683 -1.22 -27.08 11.52
C PHE A 683 0.28 -27.35 11.47
N GLU A 684 0.80 -27.50 10.26
CA GLU A 684 2.22 -27.45 9.94
C GLU A 684 2.41 -26.31 8.95
N GLY A 685 3.32 -25.38 9.26
CA GLY A 685 3.56 -24.19 8.44
C GLY A 685 4.96 -23.63 8.66
N ALA A 686 5.06 -22.37 9.07
CA ALA A 686 6.35 -21.72 9.34
C ALA A 686 7.16 -22.50 10.39
N ARG A 687 8.49 -22.57 10.20
CA ARG A 687 9.38 -23.39 11.04
C ARG A 687 10.48 -22.58 11.69
N LEU A 688 10.86 -23.01 12.89
CA LEU A 688 12.06 -22.49 13.56
C LEU A 688 13.32 -23.04 12.88
N GLU A 689 14.08 -22.16 12.23
CA GLU A 689 15.36 -22.46 11.61
C GLU A 689 16.41 -21.45 12.07
N LYS A 690 17.46 -21.94 12.75
CA LYS A 690 18.59 -21.12 13.23
C LYS A 690 18.14 -19.83 13.96
N GLY A 691 17.13 -19.95 14.81
CA GLY A 691 16.59 -18.83 15.60
C GLY A 691 15.57 -17.93 14.88
N LYS A 692 15.13 -18.28 13.68
CA LYS A 692 14.15 -17.53 12.87
C LYS A 692 12.91 -18.37 12.60
N ILE A 693 11.71 -17.76 12.58
CA ILE A 693 10.49 -18.43 12.10
C ILE A 693 10.37 -18.18 10.60
N ILE A 694 10.83 -19.14 9.80
CA ILE A 694 10.86 -19.01 8.34
C ILE A 694 9.46 -19.39 7.79
N PRO A 695 8.78 -18.47 7.07
CA PRO A 695 7.51 -18.80 6.42
C PRO A 695 7.71 -19.80 5.27
N SER A 696 6.75 -20.70 5.12
CA SER A 696 6.72 -21.68 4.04
C SER A 696 6.48 -21.03 2.67
N ASP A 697 6.95 -21.67 1.60
CA ASP A 697 6.64 -21.30 0.21
C ASP A 697 5.30 -21.83 -0.30
N LEU A 698 4.59 -22.61 0.53
CA LEU A 698 3.24 -23.09 0.20
C LEU A 698 2.29 -21.90 -0.05
N PRO A 699 1.33 -22.01 -0.97
CA PRO A 699 0.36 -20.96 -1.25
C PRO A 699 -0.44 -20.52 -0.01
N GLY A 700 -0.95 -19.28 -0.05
CA GLY A 700 -1.69 -18.70 1.07
C GLY A 700 -0.79 -18.38 2.24
N ILE A 701 -1.28 -18.64 3.46
CA ILE A 701 -0.51 -18.38 4.68
C ILE A 701 0.64 -19.39 4.87
N GLY A 702 0.70 -20.41 4.01
CA GLY A 702 1.76 -21.41 4.01
C GLY A 702 1.61 -22.47 5.11
N ALA A 703 0.38 -22.72 5.57
CA ALA A 703 0.07 -23.70 6.60
C ALA A 703 -0.94 -24.75 6.11
N LEU A 704 -0.77 -26.00 6.54
CA LEU A 704 -1.66 -27.12 6.23
C LEU A 704 -2.10 -27.84 7.51
N PRO A 705 -3.35 -28.31 7.61
CA PRO A 705 -3.77 -29.11 8.75
C PRO A 705 -3.05 -30.47 8.76
N VAL A 706 -2.56 -30.89 9.93
CA VAL A 706 -1.86 -32.19 10.09
C VAL A 706 -2.77 -33.33 10.52
N LYS A 707 -4.06 -33.03 10.74
CA LYS A 707 -5.10 -33.99 11.10
C LYS A 707 -6.44 -33.54 10.55
N GLU A 708 -7.39 -34.46 10.46
CA GLU A 708 -8.76 -34.11 10.08
C GLU A 708 -9.39 -33.24 11.17
N LEU A 709 -9.98 -32.11 10.75
CA LEU A 709 -10.64 -31.14 11.62
C LEU A 709 -12.11 -31.02 11.20
N SER A 710 -13.02 -31.28 12.13
CA SER A 710 -14.47 -31.27 11.87
C SER A 710 -15.06 -29.88 12.14
N PHE A 711 -15.11 -29.04 11.12
CA PHE A 711 -15.72 -27.70 11.20
C PHE A 711 -17.25 -27.74 11.12
N GLY A 712 -17.91 -26.93 11.94
CA GLY A 712 -19.38 -26.78 12.00
C GLY A 712 -19.87 -25.34 11.83
N ARG A 713 -21.19 -25.14 11.85
CA ARG A 713 -21.87 -23.84 11.97
C ARG A 713 -22.73 -23.86 13.24
#